data_AF-A0AAN4YWC3-F1
#
_entry.id   AF-A0AAN4YWC3-F1
#
_cell.length_a   1.000
_cell.length_b   1.000
_cell.length_c   1.000
_cell.angle_alpha   90.00
_cell.angle_beta   90.00
_cell.angle_gamma   90.00
#
_symmetry.space_group_name_H-M   'P 1'
#
loop_
_entity.id
_entity.type
_entity.pdbx_description
1 polymer ?
#
loop_
_entity_poly.entity_id
_entity_poly.type
_entity_poly.pdbx_seq_one_letter_code
_entity_poly.pdbx_strand_id
1 'polypeptide(L)'
;MMQTAIHKPVAMTLLTETSSPVTSIKGPSSFAITSPVQNLPPEPSRAVAIVYGPNQDTIVQVVAEILGKPWTTESSLSTLGRGSNAVVTGILADDLGRALEGCEKPAGILINTHCVDDGSFPDESLTDRCDYEFLYSLRSPFFRRDLTRFLSLILGQTRPHEDLKTKNRTNFISTTFPDVHAALPNLDILSVGSDAVEIRVDLLVEPSPVGISNRVPSLRYVGQQLMLLRQHTELPIIFTTRCTKENGKFPMEDPGLFYRYLRRAIQWGVEYIDVELWLPEDIRRQLAEVKGNSIIMSAFHDFSGTWKWTSPEAPRVFAESAKYADIVKMIAMVNTVEANYELEYFRSTIKRAHGSYPLLSAVNMGQMGQLSRALNTVFSPITHPLLPMIAAPGQLTAAEINEALHIMGQLPKRDLYAIGSFRSTPQSMFMEKCFNELSLPHTLTSIDRGPMGSIERVITQPSFGGASVHPPISSSTTCIPAVSDAARAIGLVDTIVAANSAAPNAQLVGENATWKGIRATLTRDYVPSAYRGRAAIILAGSESEASAAIFALRSLGVGAIYTVGFRASGPLADGLEPFTSIQSVKLVEQPFVIVSALPPEKSLLVQPLLRHYRTSGQTSPPSTRGKVYLDLTRGERTGDPVGVAVRAGWTAYGIEDVNAWTTVETLRLLVGQNVPFDFVRMASGRVF
;
A
#
# COMPACT_ATOMS: atom_id res chain seq x y z
N MET A 1 44.41 35.45 48.24
CA MET A 1 45.64 35.10 48.98
C MET A 1 45.98 33.65 48.67
N MET A 2 47.23 33.44 48.24
CA MET A 2 48.09 32.26 48.43
C MET A 2 47.61 30.85 48.02
N GLN A 3 48.22 30.40 46.91
CA GLN A 3 48.96 29.13 46.70
C GLN A 3 49.35 28.40 48.02
N THR A 4 49.44 27.07 48.15
CA THR A 4 50.18 26.09 47.32
C THR A 4 49.96 24.65 47.84
N ALA A 5 50.17 23.69 46.93
CA ALA A 5 50.32 22.22 46.99
C ALA A 5 50.68 21.48 48.30
N ILE A 6 50.30 20.18 48.39
CA ILE A 6 51.17 19.01 48.74
C ILE A 6 50.46 17.64 48.53
N HIS A 7 51.14 16.73 47.82
CA HIS A 7 51.16 15.24 47.73
C HIS A 7 49.90 14.32 47.70
N LYS A 8 49.51 13.83 46.50
CA LYS A 8 49.86 12.55 45.79
C LYS A 8 50.31 11.27 46.60
N PRO A 9 50.22 10.04 46.03
CA PRO A 9 49.17 9.02 46.30
C PRO A 9 49.72 7.57 46.52
N VAL A 10 48.81 6.57 46.37
CA VAL A 10 49.02 5.13 46.00
C VAL A 10 48.96 4.10 47.13
N ALA A 11 48.01 3.15 47.01
CA ALA A 11 48.27 1.70 46.97
C ALA A 11 46.98 0.92 46.69
N MET A 12 46.91 0.22 45.55
CA MET A 12 46.60 -1.22 45.54
C MET A 12 47.01 -1.85 44.20
N THR A 13 47.48 -3.08 44.30
CA THR A 13 48.59 -3.65 43.51
C THR A 13 48.12 -4.54 42.37
N LEU A 14 48.91 -4.51 41.29
CA LEU A 14 48.91 -5.33 40.08
C LEU A 14 49.49 -6.75 40.28
N LEU A 15 49.22 -7.63 39.31
CA LEU A 15 50.15 -8.39 38.44
C LEU A 15 49.43 -9.68 37.97
N THR A 16 49.57 -10.22 36.75
CA THR A 16 50.60 -10.21 35.70
C THR A 16 49.97 -10.66 34.36
N GLU A 17 50.45 -10.20 33.20
CA GLU A 17 50.89 -11.07 32.10
C GLU A 17 51.63 -10.29 30.98
N THR A 18 52.59 -10.97 30.35
CA THR A 18 53.72 -10.46 29.56
C THR A 18 53.60 -10.72 28.04
N SER A 19 54.55 -10.19 27.27
CA SER A 19 54.47 -9.68 25.88
C SER A 19 55.01 -10.58 24.73
N SER A 20 54.37 -10.47 23.53
CA SER A 20 54.85 -10.54 22.11
C SER A 20 55.59 -11.79 21.54
N PRO A 21 55.77 -11.96 20.20
CA PRO A 21 55.15 -11.37 18.98
C PRO A 21 54.76 -12.40 17.89
N VAL A 22 53.81 -12.13 16.96
CA VAL A 22 53.67 -12.97 15.73
C VAL A 22 53.29 -12.15 14.47
N THR A 23 53.90 -12.62 13.38
CA THR A 23 54.03 -12.22 11.98
C THR A 23 52.75 -12.06 11.14
N SER A 24 52.93 -11.32 10.05
CA SER A 24 52.00 -11.06 8.94
C SER A 24 51.60 -12.30 8.13
N ILE A 25 50.31 -12.44 7.82
CA ILE A 25 49.81 -13.23 6.67
C ILE A 25 48.64 -12.48 6.02
N LYS A 26 48.82 -12.17 4.72
CA LYS A 26 47.78 -11.69 3.80
C LYS A 26 46.83 -12.84 3.45
N GLY A 27 45.51 -12.60 3.47
CA GLY A 27 44.48 -13.47 2.88
C GLY A 27 43.18 -12.68 2.66
N PRO A 28 42.47 -12.85 1.53
CA PRO A 28 41.33 -12.00 1.20
C PRO A 28 40.08 -12.50 1.92
N SER A 29 39.49 -11.69 2.80
CA SER A 29 38.12 -11.93 3.28
C SER A 29 37.15 -11.50 2.20
N SER A 30 36.67 -12.47 1.42
CA SER A 30 35.53 -12.32 0.52
C SER A 30 34.29 -12.00 1.36
N PHE A 31 33.91 -10.72 1.40
CA PHE A 31 32.56 -10.33 1.79
C PHE A 31 31.61 -10.85 0.72
N ALA A 32 30.91 -11.94 1.02
CA ALA A 32 29.82 -12.44 0.19
C ALA A 32 28.72 -11.38 0.17
N ILE A 33 28.56 -10.74 -0.99
CA ILE A 33 27.45 -9.82 -1.28
C ILE A 33 26.19 -10.68 -1.37
N THR A 34 25.37 -10.67 -0.32
CA THR A 34 24.03 -11.28 -0.34
C THR A 34 23.11 -10.36 -1.15
N SER A 35 22.67 -10.82 -2.32
CA SER A 35 21.74 -10.12 -3.21
C SER A 35 20.39 -9.87 -2.52
N PRO A 36 19.80 -8.65 -2.61
CA PRO A 36 18.54 -8.29 -1.95
C PRO A 36 17.30 -9.04 -2.47
N VAL A 37 17.47 -9.89 -3.49
CA VAL A 37 16.41 -10.69 -4.12
C VAL A 37 16.08 -11.98 -3.33
N GLN A 38 16.90 -12.36 -2.34
CA GLN A 38 16.76 -13.66 -1.65
C GLN A 38 15.81 -13.68 -0.44
N ASN A 39 15.23 -12.55 -0.01
CA ASN A 39 14.29 -12.53 1.12
C ASN A 39 12.83 -12.33 0.68
N LEU A 40 12.35 -13.12 -0.28
CA LEU A 40 10.90 -13.32 -0.42
C LEU A 40 10.43 -14.10 0.81
N PRO A 41 9.46 -13.60 1.60
CA PRO A 41 8.90 -14.36 2.70
C PRO A 41 8.44 -15.74 2.17
N PRO A 42 8.72 -16.84 2.89
CA PRO A 42 8.11 -18.12 2.59
C PRO A 42 6.59 -17.92 2.69
N GLU A 43 5.85 -18.22 1.62
CA GLU A 43 4.39 -18.14 1.71
C GLU A 43 3.90 -19.22 2.67
N PRO A 44 3.06 -18.88 3.67
CA PRO A 44 2.17 -19.88 4.23
C PRO A 44 1.23 -20.30 3.09
N SER A 45 1.54 -21.42 2.44
CA SER A 45 0.70 -21.93 1.35
C SER A 45 -0.62 -22.41 1.94
N ARG A 46 -1.61 -21.51 2.00
CA ARG A 46 -2.96 -21.82 2.45
C ARG A 46 -3.81 -22.13 1.22
N ALA A 47 -4.50 -23.27 1.24
CA ALA A 47 -5.51 -23.57 0.23
C ALA A 47 -6.63 -22.52 0.29
N VAL A 48 -7.22 -22.15 -0.85
CA VAL A 48 -8.33 -21.19 -0.90
C VAL A 48 -9.58 -21.94 -1.36
N ALA A 49 -10.62 -21.88 -0.54
CA ALA A 49 -11.93 -22.43 -0.83
C ALA A 49 -12.95 -21.29 -0.97
N ILE A 50 -13.71 -21.31 -2.07
CA ILE A 50 -14.72 -20.32 -2.42
C ILE A 50 -16.10 -20.94 -2.25
N VAL A 51 -16.87 -20.40 -1.31
CA VAL A 51 -18.29 -20.72 -1.16
C VAL A 51 -19.08 -19.78 -2.06
N TYR A 52 -19.93 -20.34 -2.92
CA TYR A 52 -20.70 -19.57 -3.90
C TYR A 52 -22.17 -20.02 -3.92
N GLY A 53 -23.06 -19.09 -4.28
CA GLY A 53 -24.48 -19.36 -4.41
C GLY A 53 -24.85 -20.12 -5.70
N PRO A 54 -26.08 -20.63 -5.83
CA PRO A 54 -26.54 -21.30 -7.05
C PRO A 54 -26.33 -20.42 -8.31
N ASN A 55 -25.78 -21.00 -9.38
CA ASN A 55 -25.44 -20.31 -10.63
C ASN A 55 -24.38 -19.19 -10.52
N GLN A 56 -23.59 -19.16 -9.45
CA GLN A 56 -22.52 -18.17 -9.25
C GLN A 56 -21.11 -18.80 -9.34
N ASP A 57 -20.96 -19.98 -9.94
CA ASP A 57 -19.68 -20.72 -10.03
C ASP A 57 -18.56 -19.97 -10.79
N THR A 58 -18.94 -18.99 -11.61
CA THR A 58 -17.99 -18.13 -12.35
C THR A 58 -17.03 -17.38 -11.42
N ILE A 59 -17.44 -17.04 -10.18
CA ILE A 59 -16.58 -16.37 -9.20
C ILE A 59 -15.34 -17.21 -8.85
N VAL A 60 -15.48 -18.54 -8.82
CA VAL A 60 -14.38 -19.47 -8.55
C VAL A 60 -13.31 -19.33 -9.62
N GLN A 61 -13.72 -19.20 -10.88
CA GLN A 61 -12.83 -19.00 -12.03
C GLN A 61 -12.10 -17.66 -11.94
N VAL A 62 -12.81 -16.58 -11.59
CA VAL A 62 -12.21 -15.25 -11.46
C VAL A 62 -11.17 -15.22 -10.35
N VAL A 63 -11.47 -15.79 -9.17
CA VAL A 63 -10.51 -15.92 -8.07
C VAL A 63 -9.29 -16.69 -8.52
N ALA A 64 -9.49 -17.84 -9.19
CA ALA A 64 -8.40 -18.68 -9.67
C ALA A 64 -7.50 -17.97 -10.70
N GLU A 65 -8.09 -17.18 -11.61
CA GLU A 65 -7.35 -16.34 -12.53
C GLU A 65 -6.52 -15.28 -11.80
N ILE A 66 -7.12 -14.54 -10.86
CA ILE A 66 -6.45 -13.50 -10.07
C ILE A 66 -5.28 -14.09 -9.26
N LEU A 67 -5.46 -15.27 -8.67
CA LEU A 67 -4.44 -15.99 -7.90
C LEU A 67 -3.39 -16.67 -8.78
N GLY A 68 -3.61 -16.77 -10.10
CA GLY A 68 -2.78 -17.58 -10.97
C GLY A 68 -2.75 -19.04 -10.50
N LYS A 69 -3.90 -19.63 -10.18
CA LYS A 69 -4.03 -21.04 -9.77
C LYS A 69 -5.09 -21.76 -10.61
N PRO A 70 -4.94 -23.06 -10.93
CA PRO A 70 -6.05 -23.86 -11.45
C PRO A 70 -7.23 -23.89 -10.46
N TRP A 71 -8.40 -24.30 -10.94
CA TRP A 71 -9.60 -24.41 -10.11
C TRP A 71 -10.36 -25.71 -10.34
N THR A 72 -11.14 -26.09 -9.34
CA THR A 72 -12.08 -27.20 -9.39
C THR A 72 -13.34 -26.86 -8.58
N THR A 73 -14.42 -27.63 -8.76
CA THR A 73 -15.62 -27.56 -7.90
C THR A 73 -15.82 -28.93 -7.26
N GLU A 74 -16.08 -28.94 -5.95
CA GLU A 74 -16.22 -30.17 -5.17
C GLU A 74 -17.43 -30.09 -4.24
N SER A 75 -17.99 -31.25 -3.87
CA SER A 75 -19.08 -31.37 -2.91
C SER A 75 -18.61 -31.68 -1.48
N SER A 76 -17.29 -31.76 -1.24
CA SER A 76 -16.69 -32.07 0.07
C SER A 76 -15.36 -31.33 0.25
N LEU A 77 -15.05 -30.91 1.48
CA LEU A 77 -13.77 -30.28 1.87
C LEU A 77 -12.71 -31.29 2.32
N SER A 78 -13.00 -32.59 2.29
CA SER A 78 -12.10 -33.65 2.82
C SER A 78 -10.74 -33.74 2.10
N THR A 79 -10.64 -33.17 0.90
CA THR A 79 -9.44 -33.04 0.06
C THR A 79 -8.64 -31.76 0.37
N LEU A 80 -9.23 -30.78 1.06
CA LEU A 80 -8.62 -29.48 1.32
C LEU A 80 -7.43 -29.65 2.29
N GLY A 81 -6.21 -29.60 1.74
CA GLY A 81 -4.96 -29.77 2.48
C GLY A 81 -4.31 -31.17 2.40
N ARG A 82 -4.91 -32.16 1.73
CA ARG A 82 -4.31 -33.51 1.57
C ARG A 82 -3.35 -33.68 0.39
N GLY A 83 -3.05 -32.60 -0.33
CA GLY A 83 -2.02 -32.61 -1.37
C GLY A 83 -2.43 -31.80 -2.58
N SER A 84 -2.18 -30.49 -2.51
CA SER A 84 -1.74 -29.62 -3.60
C SER A 84 -2.07 -28.18 -3.22
N ASN A 85 -1.03 -27.39 -2.94
CA ASN A 85 -1.10 -25.93 -2.79
C ASN A 85 -1.56 -25.20 -4.08
N ALA A 86 -1.94 -25.95 -5.11
CA ALA A 86 -2.10 -25.46 -6.47
C ALA A 86 -3.53 -25.13 -6.88
N VAL A 87 -4.60 -25.61 -6.22
CA VAL A 87 -5.97 -25.50 -6.76
C VAL A 87 -6.89 -24.64 -5.90
N VAL A 88 -7.65 -23.72 -6.51
CA VAL A 88 -8.79 -23.02 -5.89
C VAL A 88 -10.02 -23.92 -5.96
N THR A 89 -10.63 -24.21 -4.81
CA THR A 89 -11.77 -25.13 -4.73
C THR A 89 -13.07 -24.35 -4.56
N GLY A 90 -14.04 -24.56 -5.44
CA GLY A 90 -15.39 -24.02 -5.30
C GLY A 90 -16.34 -25.01 -4.61
N ILE A 91 -17.20 -24.53 -3.72
CA ILE A 91 -18.23 -25.30 -3.03
C ILE A 91 -19.55 -24.52 -3.05
N LEU A 92 -20.64 -25.20 -3.36
CA LEU A 92 -21.99 -24.65 -3.23
C LEU A 92 -22.32 -24.36 -1.76
N ALA A 93 -22.92 -23.21 -1.49
CA ALA A 93 -23.33 -22.80 -0.14
C ALA A 93 -24.16 -23.86 0.59
N ASP A 94 -25.11 -24.51 -0.11
CA ASP A 94 -25.99 -25.54 0.44
C ASP A 94 -25.23 -26.81 0.89
N ASP A 95 -24.08 -27.09 0.29
CA ASP A 95 -23.26 -28.26 0.61
C ASP A 95 -22.25 -27.98 1.73
N LEU A 96 -22.02 -26.71 2.12
CA LEU A 96 -21.04 -26.36 3.15
C LEU A 96 -21.37 -26.99 4.51
N GLY A 97 -22.65 -27.12 4.84
CA GLY A 97 -23.17 -27.90 5.97
C GLY A 97 -22.45 -29.23 6.13
N ARG A 98 -22.67 -30.09 5.13
CA ARG A 98 -22.13 -31.45 5.05
C ARG A 98 -20.62 -31.48 4.85
N ALA A 99 -20.06 -30.51 4.11
CA ALA A 99 -18.64 -30.46 3.82
C ALA A 99 -17.78 -30.21 5.08
N LEU A 100 -18.32 -29.55 6.11
CA LEU A 100 -17.65 -29.31 7.39
C LEU A 100 -17.89 -30.42 8.43
N GLU A 101 -18.83 -31.34 8.21
CA GLU A 101 -19.08 -32.47 9.11
C GLU A 101 -17.88 -33.45 9.09
N GLY A 102 -17.21 -33.61 10.24
CA GLY A 102 -16.09 -34.53 10.39
C GLY A 102 -14.70 -33.96 10.04
N CYS A 103 -14.60 -32.68 9.67
CA CYS A 103 -13.32 -31.99 9.50
C CYS A 103 -12.97 -31.16 10.74
N GLU A 104 -11.85 -31.46 11.42
CA GLU A 104 -11.17 -30.45 12.22
C GLU A 104 -10.76 -29.29 11.29
N LYS A 105 -10.97 -28.03 11.72
CA LYS A 105 -10.92 -26.80 10.90
C LYS A 105 -10.02 -26.93 9.66
N PRO A 106 -10.56 -26.71 8.44
CA PRO A 106 -9.81 -26.95 7.21
C PRO A 106 -8.49 -26.15 7.20
N ALA A 107 -7.40 -26.78 6.73
CA ALA A 107 -6.07 -26.16 6.67
C ALA A 107 -5.93 -25.00 5.64
N GLY A 108 -7.05 -24.46 5.16
CA GLY A 108 -7.16 -23.40 4.15
C GLY A 108 -7.96 -22.20 4.63
N ILE A 109 -8.14 -21.23 3.75
CA ILE A 109 -8.99 -20.05 3.94
C ILE A 109 -10.31 -20.29 3.22
N LEU A 110 -11.41 -20.16 3.95
CA LEU A 110 -12.77 -20.27 3.43
C LEU A 110 -13.37 -18.87 3.22
N ILE A 111 -13.76 -18.56 1.98
CA ILE A 111 -14.31 -17.26 1.59
C ILE A 111 -15.74 -17.44 1.11
N ASN A 112 -16.70 -16.84 1.82
CA ASN A 112 -18.07 -16.73 1.34
C ASN A 112 -18.17 -15.63 0.30
N THR A 113 -18.63 -15.93 -0.91
CA THR A 113 -18.77 -14.94 -1.98
C THR A 113 -20.23 -14.76 -2.35
N HIS A 114 -20.65 -13.51 -2.57
CA HIS A 114 -22.05 -13.21 -2.86
C HIS A 114 -22.22 -12.05 -3.82
N CYS A 115 -22.95 -12.31 -4.91
CA CYS A 115 -23.34 -11.28 -5.86
C CYS A 115 -24.55 -10.48 -5.33
N VAL A 116 -24.41 -9.17 -5.19
CA VAL A 116 -25.47 -8.29 -4.66
C VAL A 116 -26.48 -7.79 -5.72
N ASP A 117 -26.31 -8.19 -6.98
CA ASP A 117 -27.07 -7.66 -8.13
C ASP A 117 -28.57 -8.01 -8.13
N ASP A 118 -28.95 -9.08 -7.43
CA ASP A 118 -30.34 -9.54 -7.29
C ASP A 118 -31.04 -8.95 -6.05
N GLY A 119 -30.34 -8.13 -5.26
CA GLY A 119 -30.86 -7.55 -4.03
C GLY A 119 -31.01 -8.55 -2.87
N SER A 120 -30.47 -9.77 -2.99
CA SER A 120 -30.31 -10.69 -1.86
C SER A 120 -29.08 -10.33 -1.02
N PHE A 121 -28.91 -10.98 0.12
CA PHE A 121 -27.76 -10.80 1.00
C PHE A 121 -27.32 -12.17 1.58
N PRO A 122 -26.03 -12.38 1.89
CA PRO A 122 -25.56 -13.61 2.49
C PRO A 122 -26.32 -13.99 3.75
N ASP A 123 -26.55 -15.29 3.93
CA ASP A 123 -26.95 -15.85 5.21
C ASP A 123 -25.82 -15.62 6.24
N GLU A 124 -26.15 -14.96 7.35
CA GLU A 124 -25.18 -14.66 8.39
C GLU A 124 -24.58 -15.93 9.00
N SER A 125 -25.39 -17.00 9.15
CA SER A 125 -24.93 -18.27 9.71
C SER A 125 -23.91 -18.96 8.80
N LEU A 126 -24.00 -18.75 7.48
CA LEU A 126 -23.03 -19.22 6.51
C LEU A 126 -21.72 -18.44 6.65
N THR A 127 -21.80 -17.12 6.74
CA THR A 127 -20.63 -16.26 6.88
C THR A 127 -19.90 -16.48 8.20
N ASP A 128 -20.61 -16.73 9.29
CA ASP A 128 -20.00 -17.01 10.59
C ASP A 128 -19.18 -18.32 10.60
N ARG A 129 -19.45 -19.22 9.65
CA ARG A 129 -18.67 -20.46 9.43
C ARG A 129 -17.47 -20.26 8.51
N CYS A 130 -17.33 -19.08 7.89
CA CYS A 130 -16.25 -18.75 6.95
C CYS A 130 -15.22 -17.80 7.59
N ASP A 131 -13.98 -17.84 7.08
CA ASP A 131 -12.93 -16.93 7.54
C ASP A 131 -13.17 -15.51 7.03
N TYR A 132 -13.69 -15.39 5.81
CA TYR A 132 -13.96 -14.12 5.13
C TYR A 132 -15.28 -14.14 4.34
N GLU A 133 -15.78 -12.95 4.02
CA GLU A 133 -16.93 -12.69 3.14
C GLU A 133 -16.52 -11.66 2.08
N PHE A 134 -16.90 -11.89 0.82
CA PHE A 134 -16.67 -10.96 -0.27
C PHE A 134 -17.97 -10.69 -1.03
N LEU A 135 -18.43 -9.44 -0.97
CA LEU A 135 -19.58 -8.95 -1.70
C LEU A 135 -19.11 -8.39 -3.03
N TYR A 136 -19.85 -8.68 -4.11
CA TYR A 136 -19.50 -8.17 -5.43
C TYR A 136 -20.73 -7.87 -6.28
N SER A 137 -20.52 -7.07 -7.32
CA SER A 137 -21.50 -6.78 -8.37
C SER A 137 -20.86 -7.03 -9.73
N LEU A 138 -21.48 -7.86 -10.57
CA LEU A 138 -21.01 -8.11 -11.93
C LEU A 138 -21.28 -6.91 -12.85
N ARG A 139 -22.13 -5.97 -12.40
CA ARG A 139 -22.40 -4.70 -13.09
C ARG A 139 -21.28 -3.66 -12.88
N SER A 140 -20.44 -3.84 -11.85
CA SER A 140 -19.35 -2.92 -11.54
C SER A 140 -18.12 -3.20 -12.41
N PRO A 141 -17.55 -2.19 -13.12
CA PRO A 141 -16.30 -2.38 -13.86
C PRO A 141 -15.09 -2.55 -12.94
N PHE A 142 -15.23 -2.26 -11.64
CA PHE A 142 -14.15 -2.30 -10.66
C PHE A 142 -14.10 -3.61 -9.87
N PHE A 143 -15.06 -4.53 -10.08
CA PHE A 143 -15.16 -5.80 -9.35
C PHE A 143 -13.83 -6.58 -9.31
N ARG A 144 -13.14 -6.72 -10.45
CA ARG A 144 -11.89 -7.49 -10.50
C ARG A 144 -10.78 -6.85 -9.67
N ARG A 145 -10.66 -5.53 -9.73
CA ARG A 145 -9.68 -4.74 -8.97
C ARG A 145 -9.94 -4.86 -7.47
N ASP A 146 -11.20 -4.70 -7.07
CA ASP A 146 -11.67 -4.87 -5.71
C ASP A 146 -11.35 -6.27 -5.15
N LEU A 147 -11.71 -7.32 -5.88
CA LEU A 147 -11.40 -8.70 -5.52
C LEU A 147 -9.89 -8.94 -5.42
N THR A 148 -9.10 -8.37 -6.32
CA THR A 148 -7.62 -8.48 -6.27
C THR A 148 -7.05 -7.82 -5.01
N ARG A 149 -7.54 -6.64 -4.63
CA ARG A 149 -7.13 -5.94 -3.41
C ARG A 149 -7.52 -6.73 -2.15
N PHE A 150 -8.75 -7.23 -2.09
CA PHE A 150 -9.23 -8.09 -1.02
C PHE A 150 -8.37 -9.36 -0.86
N LEU A 151 -8.18 -10.13 -1.94
CA LEU A 151 -7.37 -11.35 -1.92
C LEU A 151 -5.93 -11.08 -1.52
N SER A 152 -5.33 -10.00 -2.03
CA SER A 152 -3.96 -9.61 -1.69
C SER A 152 -3.80 -9.35 -0.18
N LEU A 153 -4.78 -8.70 0.45
CA LEU A 153 -4.76 -8.42 1.88
C LEU A 153 -4.99 -9.69 2.71
N ILE A 154 -6.04 -10.48 2.44
CA ILE A 154 -6.38 -11.63 3.29
C ILE A 154 -5.37 -12.77 3.17
N LEU A 155 -4.64 -12.86 2.04
CA LEU A 155 -3.53 -13.78 1.86
C LEU A 155 -2.20 -13.23 2.39
N GLY A 156 -2.18 -11.98 2.87
CA GLY A 156 -1.00 -11.33 3.44
C GLY A 156 0.08 -10.98 2.42
N GLN A 157 -0.29 -10.91 1.13
CA GLN A 157 0.59 -10.60 0.00
C GLN A 157 0.78 -9.09 -0.17
N THR A 158 -0.17 -8.29 0.28
CA THR A 158 -0.04 -6.84 0.48
C THR A 158 -0.19 -6.50 1.96
N ARG A 159 0.61 -5.54 2.43
CA ARG A 159 0.57 -5.06 3.81
C ARG A 159 0.69 -3.54 3.85
N PRO A 160 -0.39 -2.79 3.51
CA PRO A 160 -0.31 -1.34 3.37
C PRO A 160 0.25 -0.63 4.61
N HIS A 161 0.00 -1.16 5.81
CA HIS A 161 0.54 -0.62 7.06
C HIS A 161 2.08 -0.64 7.12
N GLU A 162 2.72 -1.65 6.52
CA GLU A 162 4.18 -1.78 6.49
C GLU A 162 4.83 -0.70 5.61
N ASP A 163 4.13 -0.24 4.58
CA ASP A 163 4.58 0.88 3.77
C ASP A 163 4.29 2.21 4.49
N LEU A 164 3.08 2.38 5.02
CA LEU A 164 2.65 3.62 5.67
C LEU A 164 3.46 3.95 6.94
N LYS A 165 3.90 2.96 7.71
CA LYS A 165 4.75 3.19 8.89
C LYS A 165 6.13 3.76 8.56
N THR A 166 6.59 3.64 7.30
CA THR A 166 7.88 4.19 6.86
C THR A 166 7.78 5.67 6.49
N LYS A 167 6.56 6.20 6.30
CA LYS A 167 6.34 7.61 6.01
C LYS A 167 6.60 8.46 7.25
N ASN A 168 7.19 9.63 7.04
CA ASN A 168 7.38 10.63 8.10
C ASN A 168 6.07 11.14 8.69
N ARG A 169 5.01 11.16 7.88
CA ARG A 169 3.68 11.62 8.25
C ARG A 169 2.62 10.81 7.51
N THR A 170 1.55 10.47 8.22
CA THR A 170 0.37 9.82 7.68
C THR A 170 -0.90 10.56 8.08
N ASN A 171 -1.86 10.64 7.15
CA ASN A 171 -3.18 11.26 7.36
C ASN A 171 -4.29 10.28 6.99
N PHE A 172 -5.49 10.45 7.54
CA PHE A 172 -6.68 9.78 7.02
C PHE A 172 -7.87 10.73 6.98
N ILE A 173 -8.74 10.56 5.98
CA ILE A 173 -9.97 11.35 5.84
C ILE A 173 -11.18 10.53 6.28
N SER A 174 -12.04 11.13 7.10
CA SER A 174 -13.29 10.53 7.55
C SER A 174 -14.42 10.84 6.57
N THR A 175 -15.01 9.81 5.97
CA THR A 175 -16.25 9.98 5.22
C THR A 175 -17.40 10.26 6.20
N THR A 176 -18.04 11.41 6.04
CA THR A 176 -19.17 11.84 6.89
C THR A 176 -20.51 11.82 6.15
N PHE A 177 -20.54 11.13 5.01
CA PHE A 177 -21.73 10.98 4.20
C PHE A 177 -22.68 9.93 4.80
N PRO A 178 -24.01 10.16 4.75
CA PRO A 178 -24.98 9.15 5.14
C PRO A 178 -25.03 7.96 4.16
N ASP A 179 -24.56 8.16 2.94
CA ASP A 179 -24.42 7.14 1.89
C ASP A 179 -23.16 7.43 1.06
N VAL A 180 -22.31 6.43 0.85
CA VAL A 180 -21.06 6.50 0.09
C VAL A 180 -21.29 6.94 -1.35
N HIS A 181 -22.46 6.68 -1.96
CA HIS A 181 -22.78 7.16 -3.31
C HIS A 181 -22.61 8.69 -3.44
N ALA A 182 -22.89 9.43 -2.36
CA ALA A 182 -22.74 10.89 -2.35
C ALA A 182 -21.26 11.34 -2.42
N ALA A 183 -20.32 10.48 -2.00
CA ALA A 183 -18.89 10.77 -2.04
C ALA A 183 -18.28 10.50 -3.42
N LEU A 184 -18.81 9.54 -4.18
CA LEU A 184 -18.16 8.99 -5.39
C LEU A 184 -17.73 10.05 -6.41
N PRO A 185 -18.55 11.06 -6.76
CA PRO A 185 -18.14 12.05 -7.78
C PRO A 185 -16.88 12.83 -7.41
N ASN A 186 -16.58 12.95 -6.11
CA ASN A 186 -15.48 13.76 -5.59
C ASN A 186 -14.48 12.94 -4.76
N LEU A 187 -14.61 11.61 -4.68
CA LEU A 187 -13.82 10.78 -3.75
C LEU A 187 -12.31 10.90 -4.03
N ASP A 188 -11.95 10.97 -5.31
CA ASP A 188 -10.57 11.17 -5.76
C ASP A 188 -10.00 12.53 -5.32
N ILE A 189 -10.82 13.57 -5.28
CA ILE A 189 -10.40 14.91 -4.83
C ILE A 189 -10.33 14.94 -3.29
N LEU A 190 -11.37 14.42 -2.64
CA LEU A 190 -11.49 14.33 -1.17
C LEU A 190 -10.27 13.64 -0.54
N SER A 191 -9.73 12.63 -1.21
CA SER A 191 -8.67 11.77 -0.66
C SER A 191 -7.24 12.24 -0.98
N VAL A 192 -7.05 13.36 -1.69
CA VAL A 192 -5.73 13.95 -1.93
C VAL A 192 -5.06 14.33 -0.60
N GLY A 193 -3.82 13.88 -0.40
CA GLY A 193 -3.08 14.08 0.87
C GLY A 193 -3.46 13.10 1.99
N SER A 194 -4.39 12.18 1.72
CA SER A 194 -4.80 11.12 2.65
C SER A 194 -4.09 9.80 2.35
N ASP A 195 -3.76 9.05 3.40
CA ASP A 195 -3.15 7.73 3.34
C ASP A 195 -4.14 6.59 3.62
N ALA A 196 -5.31 6.91 4.14
CA ALA A 196 -6.43 5.99 4.33
C ALA A 196 -7.77 6.74 4.24
N VAL A 197 -8.86 6.01 4.03
CA VAL A 197 -10.23 6.55 4.10
C VAL A 197 -10.98 5.84 5.23
N GLU A 198 -11.53 6.61 6.16
CA GLU A 198 -12.37 6.07 7.24
C GLU A 198 -13.84 6.03 6.79
N ILE A 199 -14.46 4.85 6.88
CA ILE A 199 -15.91 4.68 6.79
C ILE A 199 -16.51 4.76 8.19
N ARG A 200 -17.27 5.82 8.44
CA ARG A 200 -18.00 6.04 9.70
C ARG A 200 -19.34 5.32 9.64
N VAL A 201 -19.34 4.06 10.05
CA VAL A 201 -20.52 3.18 10.03
C VAL A 201 -21.67 3.75 10.84
N ASP A 202 -21.36 4.42 11.94
CA ASP A 202 -22.34 5.08 12.78
C ASP A 202 -23.03 6.28 12.10
N LEU A 203 -22.45 6.84 11.03
CA LEU A 203 -23.06 7.96 10.28
C LEU A 203 -23.86 7.52 9.06
N LEU A 204 -23.74 6.26 8.64
CA LEU A 204 -24.50 5.71 7.52
C LEU A 204 -26.00 5.64 7.85
N VAL A 205 -26.83 5.94 6.85
CA VAL A 205 -28.30 5.95 6.97
C VAL A 205 -28.87 5.02 5.91
N GLU A 206 -29.30 3.83 6.34
CA GLU A 206 -29.96 2.87 5.46
C GLU A 206 -31.35 3.39 5.04
N PRO A 207 -31.63 3.55 3.73
CA PRO A 207 -32.93 4.00 3.26
C PRO A 207 -34.03 3.00 3.65
N SER A 208 -35.11 3.51 4.28
CA SER A 208 -36.26 2.71 4.69
C SER A 208 -37.51 3.13 3.89
N PRO A 209 -38.26 2.18 3.28
CA PRO A 209 -39.50 2.48 2.55
C PRO A 209 -40.57 3.16 3.43
N VAL A 210 -40.49 2.96 4.75
CA VAL A 210 -41.48 3.45 5.72
C VAL A 210 -41.02 4.78 6.37
N GLY A 211 -39.88 5.33 5.96
CA GLY A 211 -39.32 6.58 6.51
C GLY A 211 -38.76 6.47 7.93
N ILE A 212 -38.81 5.27 8.54
CA ILE A 212 -38.23 4.98 9.85
C ILE A 212 -36.82 4.46 9.61
N SER A 213 -35.80 5.30 9.85
CA SER A 213 -34.41 4.87 9.85
C SER A 213 -34.13 4.06 11.12
N ASN A 214 -33.48 2.91 10.97
CA ASN A 214 -32.94 2.18 12.11
C ASN A 214 -31.85 3.02 12.80
N ARG A 215 -31.69 2.82 14.13
CA ARG A 215 -30.62 3.47 14.91
C ARG A 215 -29.23 3.01 14.45
N VAL A 216 -29.13 1.79 13.93
CA VAL A 216 -27.91 1.19 13.39
C VAL A 216 -28.23 0.63 11.99
N PRO A 217 -27.44 0.97 10.95
CA PRO A 217 -27.63 0.42 9.61
C PRO A 217 -27.37 -1.08 9.60
N SER A 218 -28.13 -1.85 8.83
CA SER A 218 -27.95 -3.31 8.73
C SER A 218 -26.56 -3.68 8.19
N LEU A 219 -26.02 -4.85 8.56
CA LEU A 219 -24.79 -5.37 7.96
C LEU A 219 -24.90 -5.50 6.44
N ARG A 220 -26.11 -5.74 5.93
CA ARG A 220 -26.41 -5.72 4.50
C ARG A 220 -26.04 -4.39 3.86
N TYR A 221 -26.58 -3.31 4.38
CA TYR A 221 -26.32 -1.98 3.85
C TYR A 221 -24.86 -1.61 4.05
N VAL A 222 -24.29 -1.83 5.24
CA VAL A 222 -22.88 -1.50 5.52
C VAL A 222 -21.92 -2.25 4.59
N GLY A 223 -22.16 -3.53 4.32
CA GLY A 223 -21.34 -4.32 3.40
C GLY A 223 -21.39 -3.78 1.96
N GLN A 224 -22.56 -3.37 1.48
CA GLN A 224 -22.71 -2.75 0.16
C GLN A 224 -21.97 -1.39 0.08
N GLN A 225 -22.07 -0.58 1.14
CA GLN A 225 -21.37 0.71 1.23
C GLN A 225 -19.84 0.53 1.27
N LEU A 226 -19.35 -0.47 2.00
CA LEU A 226 -17.93 -0.81 2.04
C LEU A 226 -17.41 -1.31 0.69
N MET A 227 -18.14 -2.22 0.04
CA MET A 227 -17.83 -2.71 -1.31
C MET A 227 -17.72 -1.54 -2.28
N LEU A 228 -18.72 -0.65 -2.28
CA LEU A 228 -18.74 0.52 -3.15
C LEU A 228 -17.55 1.46 -2.91
N LEU A 229 -17.22 1.73 -1.64
CA LEU A 229 -16.07 2.56 -1.28
C LEU A 229 -14.76 1.95 -1.80
N ARG A 230 -14.54 0.65 -1.52
CA ARG A 230 -13.33 -0.08 -1.93
C ARG A 230 -13.16 -0.13 -3.44
N GLN A 231 -14.26 -0.19 -4.19
CA GLN A 231 -14.25 -0.16 -5.65
C GLN A 231 -13.79 1.17 -6.24
N HIS A 232 -13.85 2.27 -5.48
CA HIS A 232 -13.58 3.64 -5.97
C HIS A 232 -12.39 4.31 -5.29
N THR A 233 -11.59 3.59 -4.50
CA THR A 233 -10.35 4.13 -3.94
C THR A 233 -9.28 3.06 -3.83
N GLU A 234 -8.03 3.41 -4.09
CA GLU A 234 -6.87 2.54 -3.82
C GLU A 234 -6.36 2.64 -2.38
N LEU A 235 -6.87 3.61 -1.61
CA LEU A 235 -6.46 3.81 -0.23
C LEU A 235 -6.97 2.68 0.67
N PRO A 236 -6.17 2.28 1.68
CA PRO A 236 -6.64 1.44 2.77
C PRO A 236 -7.88 2.03 3.47
N ILE A 237 -8.78 1.16 3.93
CA ILE A 237 -10.00 1.57 4.61
C ILE A 237 -9.84 1.40 6.12
N ILE A 238 -10.32 2.39 6.88
CA ILE A 238 -10.52 2.32 8.33
C ILE A 238 -12.01 2.13 8.60
N PHE A 239 -12.39 1.02 9.21
CA PHE A 239 -13.77 0.75 9.60
C PHE A 239 -14.02 1.17 11.04
N THR A 240 -14.94 2.12 11.23
CA THR A 240 -15.19 2.73 12.54
C THR A 240 -16.66 2.67 12.92
N THR A 241 -16.96 2.03 14.05
CA THR A 241 -18.24 2.10 14.75
C THR A 241 -18.08 3.03 15.95
N ARG A 242 -18.29 4.34 15.80
CA ARG A 242 -18.09 5.30 16.90
C ARG A 242 -19.29 5.31 17.85
N CYS A 243 -19.07 5.11 19.15
CA CYS A 243 -20.18 5.08 20.12
C CYS A 243 -20.74 6.46 20.48
N THR A 244 -21.94 6.48 21.08
CA THR A 244 -22.62 7.73 21.49
C THR A 244 -21.86 8.55 22.53
N LYS A 245 -21.10 7.92 23.44
CA LYS A 245 -20.28 8.66 24.44
C LYS A 245 -19.06 9.32 23.81
N GLU A 246 -18.58 8.79 22.69
CA GLU A 246 -17.45 9.32 21.93
C GLU A 246 -17.91 10.14 20.69
N ASN A 247 -19.10 10.77 20.77
CA ASN A 247 -19.66 11.63 19.72
C ASN A 247 -19.93 10.93 18.37
N GLY A 248 -20.24 9.64 18.41
CA GLY A 248 -20.84 8.90 17.30
C GLY A 248 -22.32 8.62 17.51
N LYS A 249 -22.87 7.69 16.74
CA LYS A 249 -24.28 7.26 16.85
C LYS A 249 -24.46 5.78 17.21
N PHE A 250 -23.37 5.01 17.31
CA PHE A 250 -23.47 3.58 17.61
C PHE A 250 -23.86 3.36 19.08
N PRO A 251 -24.88 2.52 19.38
CA PRO A 251 -25.43 2.34 20.72
C PRO A 251 -24.47 1.58 21.64
N MET A 252 -24.27 2.06 22.87
CA MET A 252 -23.36 1.45 23.86
C MET A 252 -23.99 0.34 24.70
N GLU A 253 -25.31 0.22 24.63
CA GLU A 253 -26.11 -0.68 25.48
C GLU A 253 -25.83 -2.17 25.18
N ASP A 254 -25.32 -2.47 23.97
CA ASP A 254 -24.95 -3.81 23.52
C ASP A 254 -23.52 -3.84 22.94
N PRO A 255 -22.49 -4.13 23.77
CA PRO A 255 -21.12 -4.32 23.30
C PRO A 255 -20.98 -5.46 22.28
N GLY A 256 -21.86 -6.47 22.32
CA GLY A 256 -21.86 -7.58 21.36
C GLY A 256 -22.14 -7.12 19.94
N LEU A 257 -22.90 -6.03 19.78
CA LEU A 257 -23.13 -5.40 18.48
C LEU A 257 -21.84 -4.84 17.87
N PHE A 258 -20.97 -4.22 18.67
CA PHE A 258 -19.64 -3.77 18.19
C PHE A 258 -18.80 -4.96 17.74
N TYR A 259 -18.74 -6.01 18.55
CA TYR A 259 -18.03 -7.24 18.17
C TYR A 259 -18.52 -7.78 16.83
N ARG A 260 -19.84 -7.88 16.64
CA ARG A 260 -20.46 -8.37 15.40
C ARG A 260 -20.03 -7.54 14.18
N TYR A 261 -20.07 -6.21 14.26
CA TYR A 261 -19.72 -5.34 13.13
C TYR A 261 -18.20 -5.30 12.87
N LEU A 262 -17.38 -5.22 13.92
CA LEU A 262 -15.92 -5.22 13.80
C LEU A 262 -15.40 -6.59 13.30
N ARG A 263 -16.00 -7.69 13.77
CA ARG A 263 -15.72 -9.03 13.26
C ARG A 263 -16.08 -9.14 11.78
N ARG A 264 -17.25 -8.61 11.38
CA ARG A 264 -17.66 -8.60 9.98
C ARG A 264 -16.73 -7.75 9.11
N ALA A 265 -16.22 -6.62 9.61
CA ALA A 265 -15.21 -5.81 8.91
C ALA A 265 -13.90 -6.58 8.67
N ILE A 266 -13.46 -7.39 9.64
CA ILE A 266 -12.32 -8.31 9.45
C ILE A 266 -12.64 -9.34 8.36
N GLN A 267 -13.85 -9.93 8.37
CA GLN A 267 -14.28 -10.90 7.34
C GLN A 267 -14.39 -10.26 5.96
N TRP A 268 -14.77 -8.99 5.85
CA TRP A 268 -14.70 -8.22 4.60
C TRP A 268 -13.27 -7.82 4.20
N GLY A 269 -12.26 -8.22 4.97
CA GLY A 269 -10.86 -7.94 4.71
C GLY A 269 -10.58 -6.44 4.69
N VAL A 270 -11.03 -5.70 5.70
CA VAL A 270 -10.68 -4.27 5.86
C VAL A 270 -9.26 -4.14 6.45
N GLU A 271 -8.48 -3.17 5.97
CA GLU A 271 -7.10 -2.96 6.41
C GLU A 271 -6.99 -2.51 7.86
N TYR A 272 -7.88 -1.62 8.33
CA TYR A 272 -7.88 -1.11 9.70
C TYR A 272 -9.27 -1.20 10.34
N ILE A 273 -9.33 -1.62 11.60
CA ILE A 273 -10.54 -1.54 12.42
C ILE A 273 -10.30 -0.64 13.63
N ASP A 274 -11.23 0.28 13.91
CA ASP A 274 -11.20 1.17 15.07
C ASP A 274 -11.95 0.50 16.24
N VAL A 275 -11.19 0.08 17.26
CA VAL A 275 -11.69 -0.68 18.41
C VAL A 275 -11.65 0.20 19.65
N GLU A 276 -12.80 0.60 20.17
CA GLU A 276 -12.87 1.53 21.30
C GLU A 276 -12.43 0.89 22.63
N LEU A 277 -11.66 1.62 23.44
CA LEU A 277 -11.08 1.11 24.68
C LEU A 277 -12.13 0.74 25.73
N TRP A 278 -13.30 1.39 25.73
CA TRP A 278 -14.36 1.10 26.69
C TRP A 278 -14.95 -0.31 26.50
N LEU A 279 -14.76 -0.93 25.32
CA LEU A 279 -15.23 -2.28 25.07
C LEU A 279 -14.61 -3.26 26.10
N PRO A 280 -15.40 -4.22 26.59
CA PRO A 280 -14.91 -5.29 27.45
C PRO A 280 -13.62 -5.93 26.91
N GLU A 281 -12.68 -6.22 27.81
CA GLU A 281 -11.36 -6.74 27.44
C GLU A 281 -11.44 -8.06 26.67
N ASP A 282 -12.42 -8.91 26.98
CA ASP A 282 -12.69 -10.15 26.26
C ASP A 282 -13.05 -9.92 24.79
N ILE A 283 -13.88 -8.92 24.48
CA ILE A 283 -14.21 -8.51 23.11
C ILE A 283 -12.96 -8.02 22.37
N ARG A 284 -12.18 -7.13 23.00
CA ARG A 284 -10.95 -6.58 22.40
C ARG A 284 -9.92 -7.67 22.11
N ARG A 285 -9.75 -8.61 23.05
CA ARG A 285 -8.88 -9.77 22.90
C ARG A 285 -9.36 -10.70 21.78
N GLN A 286 -10.65 -11.04 21.75
CA GLN A 286 -11.21 -11.88 20.70
C GLN A 286 -10.98 -11.28 19.31
N LEU A 287 -11.22 -9.99 19.12
CA LEU A 287 -10.95 -9.29 17.86
C LEU A 287 -9.46 -9.39 17.47
N ALA A 288 -8.55 -9.23 18.43
CA ALA A 288 -7.11 -9.36 18.18
C ALA A 288 -6.68 -10.79 17.81
N GLU A 289 -7.28 -11.81 18.42
CA GLU A 289 -7.03 -13.22 18.10
C GLU A 289 -7.46 -13.59 16.67
N VAL A 290 -8.49 -12.90 16.15
CA VAL A 290 -9.09 -13.22 14.85
C VAL A 290 -8.85 -12.17 13.76
N LYS A 291 -7.99 -11.15 14.01
CA LYS A 291 -7.78 -10.00 13.13
C LYS A 291 -7.20 -10.34 11.75
N GLY A 292 -6.59 -11.52 11.60
CA GLY A 292 -5.91 -11.90 10.35
C GLY A 292 -4.83 -10.89 9.97
N ASN A 293 -4.93 -10.31 8.77
CA ASN A 293 -4.04 -9.26 8.28
C ASN A 293 -4.56 -7.83 8.52
N SER A 294 -5.72 -7.67 9.17
CA SER A 294 -6.22 -6.36 9.59
C SER A 294 -5.40 -5.80 10.75
N ILE A 295 -5.34 -4.47 10.82
CA ILE A 295 -4.62 -3.71 11.84
C ILE A 295 -5.63 -3.14 12.83
N ILE A 296 -5.35 -3.27 14.13
CA ILE A 296 -6.22 -2.74 15.19
C ILE A 296 -5.74 -1.35 15.57
N MET A 297 -6.65 -0.37 15.40
CA MET A 297 -6.52 0.97 15.94
C MET A 297 -7.34 1.06 17.24
N SER A 298 -6.70 1.02 18.40
CA SER A 298 -7.43 1.22 19.66
C SER A 298 -7.80 2.68 19.81
N ALA A 299 -9.07 2.99 20.04
CA ALA A 299 -9.55 4.36 20.13
C ALA A 299 -10.02 4.72 21.54
N PHE A 300 -9.62 5.91 21.98
CA PHE A 300 -10.10 6.56 23.18
C PHE A 300 -10.43 8.01 22.86
N HIS A 301 -11.64 8.45 23.19
CA HIS A 301 -12.03 9.85 23.09
C HIS A 301 -12.50 10.42 24.42
N ASP A 302 -11.89 11.52 24.86
CA ASP A 302 -12.37 12.30 25.99
C ASP A 302 -13.06 13.58 25.51
N PHE A 303 -14.36 13.71 25.80
CA PHE A 303 -15.14 14.91 25.52
C PHE A 303 -15.39 15.76 26.78
N SER A 304 -14.78 15.42 27.92
CA SER A 304 -15.06 16.08 29.20
C SER A 304 -14.57 17.53 29.23
N GLY A 305 -13.55 17.88 28.43
CA GLY A 305 -12.86 19.17 28.51
C GLY A 305 -11.98 19.31 29.75
N THR A 306 -11.83 18.25 30.53
CA THR A 306 -11.04 18.21 31.78
C THR A 306 -9.82 17.30 31.69
N TRP A 307 -9.56 16.72 30.51
CA TRP A 307 -8.41 15.87 30.26
C TRP A 307 -7.08 16.58 30.53
N LYS A 308 -6.13 15.85 31.12
CA LYS A 308 -4.76 16.32 31.39
C LYS A 308 -3.77 15.25 30.94
N TRP A 309 -2.92 15.59 29.97
CA TRP A 309 -1.89 14.68 29.46
C TRP A 309 -0.79 14.39 30.49
N THR A 310 -0.63 15.29 31.46
CA THR A 310 0.27 15.13 32.62
C THR A 310 -0.28 14.22 33.71
N SER A 311 -1.54 13.80 33.61
CA SER A 311 -2.15 12.92 34.62
C SER A 311 -1.60 11.50 34.54
N PRO A 312 -1.63 10.73 35.64
CA PRO A 312 -1.31 9.31 35.62
C PRO A 312 -2.32 8.47 34.82
N GLU A 313 -3.46 9.04 34.41
CA GLU A 313 -4.46 8.35 33.61
C GLU A 313 -4.04 8.22 32.15
N ALA A 314 -3.39 9.23 31.57
CA ALA A 314 -2.93 9.18 30.18
C ALA A 314 -2.02 7.97 29.85
N PRO A 315 -0.96 7.66 30.64
CA PRO A 315 -0.16 6.47 30.39
C PRO A 315 -0.91 5.16 30.69
N ARG A 316 -1.91 5.15 31.58
CA ARG A 316 -2.76 3.97 31.83
C ARG A 316 -3.65 3.67 30.63
N VAL A 317 -4.34 4.68 30.10
CA VAL A 317 -5.14 4.57 28.88
C VAL A 317 -4.30 4.07 27.71
N PHE A 318 -3.08 4.59 27.56
CA PHE A 318 -2.14 4.10 26.55
C PHE A 318 -1.78 2.62 26.77
N ALA A 319 -1.37 2.23 27.98
CA ALA A 319 -0.97 0.87 28.29
C ALA A 319 -2.11 -0.14 28.08
N GLU A 320 -3.33 0.20 28.49
CA GLU A 320 -4.51 -0.64 28.30
C GLU A 320 -4.92 -0.78 26.82
N SER A 321 -4.77 0.30 26.04
CA SER A 321 -4.96 0.28 24.59
C SER A 321 -3.91 -0.58 23.89
N ALA A 322 -2.65 -0.47 24.31
CA ALA A 322 -1.50 -1.12 23.69
C ALA A 322 -1.52 -2.66 23.78
N LYS A 323 -2.31 -3.24 24.69
CA LYS A 323 -2.41 -4.71 24.88
C LYS A 323 -2.79 -5.45 23.59
N TYR A 324 -3.66 -4.86 22.77
CA TYR A 324 -4.27 -5.52 21.60
C TYR A 324 -4.18 -4.70 20.31
N ALA A 325 -3.58 -3.52 20.36
CA ALA A 325 -3.57 -2.57 19.26
C ALA A 325 -2.20 -2.47 18.59
N ASP A 326 -2.22 -2.26 17.27
CA ASP A 326 -1.04 -1.91 16.49
C ASP A 326 -0.83 -0.38 16.47
N ILE A 327 -1.94 0.37 16.57
CA ILE A 327 -1.97 1.83 16.69
C ILE A 327 -2.84 2.21 17.89
N VAL A 328 -2.31 3.03 18.80
CA VAL A 328 -3.07 3.65 19.89
C VAL A 328 -3.52 5.04 19.44
N LYS A 329 -4.83 5.26 19.41
CA LYS A 329 -5.50 6.51 19.04
C LYS A 329 -6.12 7.16 20.28
N MET A 330 -5.58 8.30 20.70
CA MET A 330 -6.05 9.06 21.87
C MET A 330 -6.43 10.48 21.47
N ILE A 331 -7.71 10.82 21.57
CA ILE A 331 -8.23 12.12 21.15
C ILE A 331 -8.94 12.79 22.32
N ALA A 332 -8.49 13.97 22.74
CA ALA A 332 -9.01 14.62 23.95
C ALA A 332 -9.48 16.04 23.69
N MET A 333 -10.62 16.43 24.26
CA MET A 333 -11.07 17.81 24.30
C MET A 333 -10.24 18.59 25.31
N VAL A 334 -9.69 19.72 24.88
CA VAL A 334 -8.89 20.61 25.73
C VAL A 334 -9.40 22.04 25.62
N ASN A 335 -9.17 22.82 26.66
CA ASN A 335 -9.61 24.21 26.74
C ASN A 335 -8.44 25.22 26.77
N THR A 336 -7.20 24.73 26.63
CA THR A 336 -5.99 25.55 26.74
C THR A 336 -4.98 25.18 25.64
N VAL A 337 -4.13 26.13 25.26
CA VAL A 337 -3.06 25.89 24.27
C VAL A 337 -1.95 25.03 24.87
N GLU A 338 -1.71 25.16 26.17
CA GLU A 338 -0.68 24.46 26.93
C GLU A 338 -0.82 22.93 26.83
N ALA A 339 -2.06 22.44 26.75
CA ALA A 339 -2.35 21.02 26.61
C ALA A 339 -1.75 20.40 25.33
N ASN A 340 -1.44 21.19 24.31
CA ASN A 340 -0.73 20.69 23.12
C ASN A 340 0.74 20.39 23.43
N TYR A 341 1.41 21.23 24.23
CA TYR A 341 2.79 20.98 24.63
C TYR A 341 2.89 19.79 25.58
N GLU A 342 1.91 19.64 26.47
CA GLU A 342 1.79 18.46 27.34
C GLU A 342 1.62 17.18 26.52
N LEU A 343 0.79 17.21 25.47
CA LEU A 343 0.63 16.09 24.54
C LEU A 343 1.94 15.74 23.82
N GLU A 344 2.69 16.72 23.33
CA GLU A 344 3.98 16.43 22.69
C GLU A 344 5.03 15.89 23.67
N TYR A 345 5.02 16.35 24.93
CA TYR A 345 5.82 15.75 25.99
C TYR A 345 5.40 14.29 26.28
N PHE A 346 4.10 14.03 26.34
CA PHE A 346 3.54 12.69 26.49
C PHE A 346 3.98 11.78 25.33
N ARG A 347 3.86 12.24 24.08
CA ARG A 347 4.29 11.52 22.87
C ARG A 347 5.77 11.13 22.93
N SER A 348 6.64 12.06 23.31
CA SER A 348 8.08 11.81 23.51
C SER A 348 8.34 10.76 24.59
N THR A 349 7.58 10.81 25.68
CA THR A 349 7.69 9.86 26.80
C THR A 349 7.26 8.45 26.39
N ILE A 350 6.13 8.31 25.70
CA ILE A 350 5.66 7.03 25.17
C ILE A 350 6.67 6.43 24.19
N LYS A 351 7.17 7.23 23.24
CA LYS A 351 8.18 6.76 22.27
C LYS A 351 9.46 6.27 22.97
N ARG A 352 9.89 6.92 24.05
CA ARG A 352 11.06 6.51 24.84
C ARG A 352 10.78 5.22 25.63
N ALA A 353 9.58 5.06 26.17
CA ALA A 353 9.22 3.93 27.02
C ALA A 353 8.87 2.64 26.24
N HIS A 354 8.21 2.78 25.09
CA HIS A 354 7.69 1.64 24.30
C HIS A 354 8.40 1.45 22.95
N GLY A 355 9.31 2.35 22.59
CA GLY A 355 10.02 2.29 21.31
C GLY A 355 9.12 2.70 20.13
N SER A 356 9.24 1.98 19.02
CA SER A 356 8.56 2.31 17.77
C SER A 356 7.14 1.76 17.66
N TYR A 357 6.71 0.86 18.56
CA TYR A 357 5.40 0.20 18.50
C TYR A 357 4.78 -0.03 19.89
N PRO A 358 3.45 0.07 20.06
CA PRO A 358 2.48 0.50 19.04
C PRO A 358 2.63 1.99 18.67
N LEU A 359 2.20 2.35 17.46
CA LEU A 359 2.25 3.74 17.01
C LEU A 359 1.24 4.60 17.78
N LEU A 360 1.57 5.86 18.08
CA LEU A 360 0.67 6.78 18.79
C LEU A 360 0.10 7.85 17.85
N SER A 361 -1.18 7.72 17.51
CA SER A 361 -2.00 8.78 16.90
C SER A 361 -2.69 9.55 18.02
N ALA A 362 -2.29 10.78 18.27
CA ALA A 362 -2.87 11.54 19.38
C ALA A 362 -3.01 13.01 19.06
N VAL A 363 -4.20 13.54 19.29
CA VAL A 363 -4.55 14.94 18.98
C VAL A 363 -5.53 15.49 20.02
N ASN A 364 -5.49 16.80 20.18
CA ASN A 364 -6.48 17.56 20.94
C ASN A 364 -7.60 18.06 20.02
N MET A 365 -8.83 18.04 20.52
CA MET A 365 -10.01 18.60 19.86
C MET A 365 -10.19 20.09 20.19
N GLY A 366 -11.07 20.74 19.41
CA GLY A 366 -11.38 22.16 19.56
C GLY A 366 -10.34 23.05 18.89
N GLN A 367 -10.64 24.34 18.81
CA GLN A 367 -9.77 25.33 18.16
C GLN A 367 -8.41 25.40 18.86
N MET A 368 -8.39 25.37 20.20
CA MET A 368 -7.15 25.37 20.98
C MET A 368 -6.29 24.12 20.71
N GLY A 369 -6.87 23.02 20.26
CA GLY A 369 -6.18 21.78 19.95
C GLY A 369 -5.50 21.72 18.58
N GLN A 370 -5.72 22.70 17.69
CA GLN A 370 -5.26 22.65 16.29
C GLN A 370 -3.75 22.45 16.15
N LEU A 371 -2.94 22.99 17.07
CA LEU A 371 -1.49 22.78 17.06
C LEU A 371 -1.12 21.30 17.13
N SER A 372 -1.75 20.52 18.01
CA SER A 372 -1.49 19.08 18.11
C SER A 372 -1.84 18.31 16.84
N ARG A 373 -2.84 18.76 16.07
CA ARG A 373 -3.21 18.14 14.78
C ARG A 373 -2.13 18.38 13.73
N ALA A 374 -1.58 19.60 13.70
CA ALA A 374 -0.45 19.91 12.83
C ALA A 374 0.81 19.11 13.22
N LEU A 375 1.08 18.93 14.52
CA LEU A 375 2.28 18.24 14.99
C LEU A 375 2.18 16.71 14.95
N ASN A 376 0.99 16.12 15.05
CA ASN A 376 0.81 14.67 15.00
C ASN A 376 1.24 14.08 13.65
N THR A 377 2.09 13.06 13.67
CA THR A 377 2.65 12.43 12.45
C THR A 377 2.05 11.07 12.11
N VAL A 378 1.24 10.49 13.00
CA VAL A 378 0.67 9.14 12.84
C VAL A 378 -0.83 9.24 12.63
N PHE A 379 -1.31 8.90 11.44
CA PHE A 379 -2.72 8.83 11.07
C PHE A 379 -3.49 10.05 11.60
N SER A 380 -3.09 11.26 11.21
CA SER A 380 -3.82 12.47 11.59
C SER A 380 -5.19 12.49 10.91
N PRO A 381 -6.30 12.60 11.67
CA PRO A 381 -7.63 12.76 11.08
C PRO A 381 -7.75 14.14 10.44
N ILE A 382 -7.98 14.17 9.13
CA ILE A 382 -8.18 15.39 8.33
C ILE A 382 -9.63 15.54 7.87
N THR A 383 -10.00 16.77 7.49
CA THR A 383 -11.27 17.10 6.84
C THR A 383 -11.03 17.60 5.41
N HIS A 384 -12.10 17.88 4.66
CA HIS A 384 -12.05 18.52 3.35
C HIS A 384 -13.26 19.45 3.17
N PRO A 385 -13.14 20.60 2.47
CA PRO A 385 -14.25 21.54 2.28
C PRO A 385 -15.48 20.96 1.56
N LEU A 386 -15.30 19.89 0.78
CA LEU A 386 -16.38 19.18 0.09
C LEU A 386 -17.11 18.14 0.96
N LEU A 387 -16.69 17.92 2.21
CA LEU A 387 -17.42 17.05 3.13
C LEU A 387 -18.68 17.76 3.67
N PRO A 388 -19.80 17.02 3.86
CA PRO A 388 -21.06 17.61 4.30
C PRO A 388 -20.99 18.12 5.75
N MET A 389 -20.14 17.49 6.56
CA MET A 389 -19.91 17.89 7.95
C MET A 389 -18.48 17.57 8.36
N ILE A 390 -17.97 18.36 9.31
CA ILE A 390 -16.70 18.11 9.99
C ILE A 390 -16.94 17.04 11.07
N ALA A 391 -16.10 16.00 11.11
CA ALA A 391 -16.30 14.85 12.00
C ALA A 391 -16.01 15.18 13.47
N ALA A 392 -15.10 16.12 13.75
CA ALA A 392 -14.78 16.58 15.10
C ALA A 392 -14.36 18.06 15.14
N PRO A 393 -14.66 18.80 16.23
CA PRO A 393 -14.28 20.21 16.36
C PRO A 393 -12.77 20.45 16.19
N GLY A 394 -12.43 21.50 15.44
CA GLY A 394 -11.05 21.93 15.19
C GLY A 394 -10.26 21.03 14.23
N GLN A 395 -10.90 20.11 13.49
CA GLN A 395 -10.23 19.38 12.40
C GLN A 395 -9.68 20.34 11.34
N LEU A 396 -8.56 19.94 10.75
CA LEU A 396 -7.85 20.66 9.70
C LEU A 396 -7.82 19.82 8.43
N THR A 397 -7.79 20.49 7.29
CA THR A 397 -7.47 19.88 5.99
C THR A 397 -5.99 19.53 5.90
N ALA A 398 -5.61 18.67 4.95
CA ALA A 398 -4.19 18.41 4.67
C ALA A 398 -3.45 19.71 4.28
N ALA A 399 -4.11 20.59 3.53
CA ALA A 399 -3.58 21.89 3.12
C ALA A 399 -3.29 22.80 4.32
N GLU A 400 -4.26 22.98 5.23
CA GLU A 400 -4.07 23.79 6.44
C GLU A 400 -2.96 23.23 7.35
N ILE A 401 -2.83 21.90 7.45
CA ILE A 401 -1.73 21.28 8.20
C ILE A 401 -0.38 21.63 7.56
N ASN A 402 -0.25 21.48 6.24
CA ASN A 402 0.99 21.78 5.52
C ASN A 402 1.35 23.27 5.62
N GLU A 403 0.37 24.16 5.49
CA GLU A 403 0.55 25.61 5.65
C GLU A 403 1.01 25.97 7.07
N ALA A 404 0.35 25.42 8.10
CA ALA A 404 0.76 25.63 9.49
C ALA A 404 2.20 25.14 9.74
N LEU A 405 2.55 23.96 9.23
CA LEU A 405 3.91 23.43 9.33
C LEU A 405 4.92 24.32 8.61
N HIS A 406 4.55 24.89 7.46
CA HIS A 406 5.40 25.82 6.73
C HIS A 406 5.66 27.10 7.54
N ILE A 407 4.59 27.72 8.06
CA ILE A 407 4.67 28.94 8.88
C ILE A 407 5.53 28.70 10.14
N MET A 408 5.40 27.52 10.77
CA MET A 408 6.20 27.14 11.94
C MET A 408 7.65 26.73 11.62
N GLY A 409 8.06 26.75 10.34
CA GLY A 409 9.38 26.32 9.90
C GLY A 409 9.61 24.80 9.96
N GLN A 410 8.56 24.00 10.22
CA GLN A 410 8.61 22.54 10.26
C GLN A 410 8.52 21.92 8.85
N LEU A 411 8.02 22.68 7.87
CA LEU A 411 8.02 22.34 6.45
C LEU A 411 8.73 23.45 5.65
N PRO A 412 10.08 23.47 5.62
CA PRO A 412 10.83 24.50 4.91
C PRO A 412 10.57 24.42 3.40
N LYS A 413 10.49 25.58 2.74
CA LYS A 413 10.41 25.67 1.28
C LYS A 413 11.65 25.03 0.64
N ARG A 414 11.44 24.28 -0.43
CA ARG A 414 12.48 23.63 -1.22
C ARG A 414 12.20 23.75 -2.71
N ASP A 415 13.26 23.72 -3.51
CA ASP A 415 13.21 23.69 -4.95
C ASP A 415 13.23 22.24 -5.44
N LEU A 416 12.17 21.86 -6.16
CA LEU A 416 12.00 20.58 -6.80
C LEU A 416 12.20 20.73 -8.32
N TYR A 417 12.75 19.71 -8.95
CA TYR A 417 13.12 19.78 -10.36
C TYR A 417 12.56 18.63 -11.19
N ALA A 418 12.09 18.94 -12.40
CA ALA A 418 11.88 17.97 -13.46
C ALA A 418 13.01 18.10 -14.48
N ILE A 419 14.01 17.23 -14.40
CA ILE A 419 15.23 17.28 -15.21
C ILE A 419 15.06 16.41 -16.45
N GLY A 420 15.16 17.00 -17.63
CA GLY A 420 15.06 16.27 -18.89
C GLY A 420 14.54 17.10 -20.05
N SER A 421 13.26 17.44 -19.98
CA SER A 421 12.63 18.39 -20.89
C SER A 421 12.70 19.78 -20.29
N PHE A 422 13.18 20.75 -21.07
CA PHE A 422 13.15 22.16 -20.66
C PHE A 422 11.71 22.69 -20.48
N ARG A 423 10.73 22.09 -21.16
CA ARG A 423 9.32 22.49 -21.08
C ARG A 423 8.58 21.63 -20.06
N SER A 424 7.67 22.27 -19.34
CA SER A 424 6.70 21.59 -18.47
C SER A 424 5.95 20.50 -19.23
N THR A 425 5.87 19.32 -18.62
CA THR A 425 5.10 18.19 -19.10
C THR A 425 3.73 18.16 -18.42
N PRO A 426 2.73 17.45 -18.95
CA PRO A 426 1.47 17.25 -18.24
C PRO A 426 1.68 16.72 -16.81
N GLN A 427 2.66 15.84 -16.62
CA GLN A 427 3.01 15.30 -15.30
C GLN A 427 3.58 16.39 -14.37
N SER A 428 4.51 17.23 -14.83
CA SER A 428 5.07 18.29 -13.98
C SER A 428 4.01 19.34 -13.65
N MET A 429 3.14 19.71 -14.59
CA MET A 429 2.01 20.61 -14.33
C MET A 429 1.02 20.02 -13.32
N PHE A 430 0.77 18.71 -13.39
CA PHE A 430 -0.07 18.02 -12.42
C PHE A 430 0.55 18.02 -11.01
N MET A 431 1.85 17.74 -10.90
CA MET A 431 2.56 17.80 -9.62
C MET A 431 2.53 19.20 -9.01
N GLU A 432 2.73 20.25 -9.82
CA GLU A 432 2.64 21.64 -9.38
C GLU A 432 1.22 21.96 -8.86
N LYS A 433 0.17 21.52 -9.55
CA LYS A 433 -1.21 21.65 -9.05
C LYS A 433 -1.39 20.93 -7.71
N CYS A 434 -0.87 19.72 -7.56
CA CYS A 434 -0.93 19.00 -6.28
C CYS A 434 -0.24 19.76 -5.16
N PHE A 435 0.89 20.43 -5.44
CA PHE A 435 1.58 21.24 -4.44
C PHE A 435 0.73 22.42 -3.98
N ASN A 436 0.08 23.10 -4.93
CA ASN A 436 -0.81 24.22 -4.64
C ASN A 436 -2.05 23.78 -3.85
N GLU A 437 -2.74 22.72 -4.28
CA GLU A 437 -3.94 22.19 -3.60
C GLU A 437 -3.64 21.69 -2.18
N LEU A 438 -2.42 21.21 -1.95
CA LEU A 438 -1.97 20.75 -0.62
C LEU A 438 -1.25 21.82 0.18
N SER A 439 -1.23 23.08 -0.28
CA SER A 439 -0.47 24.19 0.34
C SER A 439 0.97 23.81 0.69
N LEU A 440 1.62 23.01 -0.17
CA LEU A 440 3.04 22.71 -0.03
C LEU A 440 3.86 23.92 -0.48
N PRO A 441 4.88 24.32 0.27
CA PRO A 441 5.65 25.54 -0.02
C PRO A 441 6.66 25.37 -1.16
N HIS A 442 6.73 24.19 -1.78
CA HIS A 442 7.76 23.83 -2.74
C HIS A 442 7.53 24.46 -4.12
N THR A 443 8.62 24.71 -4.82
CA THR A 443 8.63 25.22 -6.20
C THR A 443 9.05 24.11 -7.15
N LEU A 444 8.29 23.85 -8.21
CA LEU A 444 8.66 22.86 -9.22
C LEU A 444 9.17 23.55 -10.50
N THR A 445 10.40 23.26 -10.90
CA THR A 445 11.01 23.84 -12.11
C THR A 445 11.39 22.75 -13.10
N SER A 446 10.96 22.89 -14.36
CA SER A 446 11.44 22.02 -15.44
C SER A 446 12.73 22.57 -16.01
N ILE A 447 13.76 21.74 -16.10
CA ILE A 447 15.07 22.13 -16.63
C ILE A 447 15.57 21.10 -17.64
N ASP A 448 16.33 21.58 -18.63
CA ASP A 448 17.07 20.68 -19.51
C ASP A 448 18.19 19.99 -18.70
N ARG A 449 18.50 18.75 -19.07
CA ARG A 449 19.59 17.98 -18.49
C ARG A 449 20.94 18.66 -18.69
N GLY A 450 21.10 19.35 -19.81
CA GLY A 450 22.33 20.06 -20.16
C GLY A 450 23.56 19.14 -20.31
N PRO A 451 24.77 19.71 -20.43
CA PRO A 451 26.01 18.95 -20.49
C PRO A 451 26.34 18.26 -19.16
N MET A 452 27.31 17.33 -19.17
CA MET A 452 27.81 16.65 -17.97
C MET A 452 28.17 17.66 -16.86
N GLY A 453 27.80 17.33 -15.61
CA GLY A 453 27.99 18.19 -14.43
C GLY A 453 26.85 19.17 -14.14
N SER A 454 25.91 19.39 -15.06
CA SER A 454 24.77 20.31 -14.84
C SER A 454 23.87 19.85 -13.69
N ILE A 455 23.57 18.55 -13.61
CA ILE A 455 22.78 17.97 -12.51
C ILE A 455 23.48 18.19 -11.16
N GLU A 456 24.80 18.01 -11.12
CA GLU A 456 25.59 18.16 -9.89
C GLU A 456 25.48 19.58 -9.31
N ARG A 457 25.49 20.59 -10.18
CA ARG A 457 25.29 22.00 -9.79
C ARG A 457 23.92 22.28 -9.22
N VAL A 458 22.89 21.55 -9.64
CA VAL A 458 21.52 21.71 -9.14
C VAL A 458 21.35 21.00 -7.80
N ILE A 459 21.79 19.75 -7.69
CA ILE A 459 21.60 18.96 -6.46
C ILE A 459 22.46 19.45 -5.29
N THR A 460 23.54 20.20 -5.56
CA THR A 460 24.40 20.81 -4.53
C THR A 460 23.85 22.12 -3.98
N GLN A 461 22.75 22.64 -4.53
CA GLN A 461 22.15 23.88 -4.04
C GLN A 461 21.53 23.66 -2.65
N PRO A 462 21.72 24.59 -1.70
CA PRO A 462 21.16 24.45 -0.36
C PRO A 462 19.64 24.35 -0.32
N SER A 463 18.93 24.89 -1.32
CA SER A 463 17.47 24.87 -1.43
C SER A 463 16.91 23.60 -2.10
N PHE A 464 17.77 22.74 -2.65
CA PHE A 464 17.36 21.53 -3.35
C PHE A 464 16.51 20.61 -2.45
N GLY A 465 15.33 20.22 -2.93
CA GLY A 465 14.40 19.31 -2.26
C GLY A 465 14.30 17.93 -2.90
N GLY A 466 14.71 17.81 -4.16
CA GLY A 466 14.58 16.58 -4.94
C GLY A 466 14.32 16.83 -6.42
N ALA A 467 14.41 15.77 -7.22
CA ALA A 467 14.20 15.86 -8.65
C ALA A 467 13.68 14.55 -9.25
N SER A 468 12.81 14.64 -10.26
CA SER A 468 12.58 13.55 -11.21
C SER A 468 13.50 13.74 -12.42
N VAL A 469 14.13 12.67 -12.90
CA VAL A 469 15.16 12.71 -13.93
C VAL A 469 14.78 11.80 -15.09
N HIS A 470 14.62 12.37 -16.28
CA HIS A 470 14.28 11.64 -17.49
C HIS A 470 15.09 12.14 -18.70
N PRO A 471 15.82 11.27 -19.44
CA PRO A 471 16.10 9.86 -19.15
C PRO A 471 16.83 9.68 -17.81
N PRO A 472 16.75 8.50 -17.17
CA PRO A 472 17.44 8.25 -15.91
C PRO A 472 18.97 8.37 -16.03
N ILE A 473 19.64 8.45 -14.89
CA ILE A 473 21.11 8.52 -14.78
C ILE A 473 21.66 7.22 -14.19
N SER A 474 22.95 6.96 -14.39
CA SER A 474 23.61 5.80 -13.78
C SER A 474 23.57 5.90 -12.25
N SER A 475 23.24 4.79 -11.60
CA SER A 475 23.36 4.62 -10.15
C SER A 475 24.81 4.69 -9.64
N SER A 476 25.81 4.51 -10.52
CA SER A 476 27.23 4.62 -10.19
C SER A 476 27.74 6.07 -10.17
N THR A 477 26.85 7.06 -10.26
CA THR A 477 27.23 8.46 -10.27
C THR A 477 27.80 8.89 -8.92
N THR A 478 28.91 9.62 -8.93
CA THR A 478 29.57 10.11 -7.70
C THR A 478 28.82 11.25 -7.03
N CYS A 479 27.89 11.88 -7.76
CA CYS A 479 27.18 13.06 -7.29
C CYS A 479 26.05 12.76 -6.30
N ILE A 480 25.61 11.49 -6.22
CA ILE A 480 24.58 11.05 -5.27
C ILE A 480 25.26 10.11 -4.25
N PRO A 481 25.33 10.50 -2.97
CA PRO A 481 26.10 9.79 -1.94
C PRO A 481 25.47 8.47 -1.52
N ALA A 482 24.14 8.33 -1.63
CA ALA A 482 23.42 7.11 -1.27
C ALA A 482 22.43 6.74 -2.39
N VAL A 483 22.26 5.44 -2.62
CA VAL A 483 21.33 4.91 -3.62
C VAL A 483 20.57 3.77 -2.98
N SER A 484 19.26 3.68 -3.23
CA SER A 484 18.45 2.59 -2.72
C SER A 484 18.86 1.25 -3.31
N ASP A 485 18.57 0.15 -2.60
CA ASP A 485 18.92 -1.19 -3.07
C ASP A 485 18.26 -1.51 -4.43
N ALA A 486 17.04 -0.99 -4.65
CA ALA A 486 16.36 -1.12 -5.93
C ALA A 486 17.07 -0.36 -7.04
N ALA A 487 17.37 0.93 -6.85
CA ALA A 487 18.07 1.73 -7.86
C ALA A 487 19.49 1.21 -8.15
N ARG A 488 20.19 0.69 -7.13
CA ARG A 488 21.50 0.04 -7.27
C ARG A 488 21.41 -1.24 -8.09
N ALA A 489 20.41 -2.09 -7.82
CA ALA A 489 20.20 -3.32 -8.59
C ALA A 489 19.79 -3.03 -10.04
N ILE A 490 18.90 -2.06 -10.26
CA ILE A 490 18.47 -1.61 -11.59
C ILE A 490 19.61 -0.95 -12.37
N GLY A 491 20.57 -0.36 -11.67
CA GLY A 491 21.68 0.37 -12.27
C GLY A 491 21.34 1.82 -12.63
N LEU A 492 20.09 2.25 -12.42
CA LEU A 492 19.56 3.54 -12.88
C LEU A 492 18.77 4.27 -11.79
N VAL A 493 18.98 5.58 -11.70
CA VAL A 493 18.26 6.53 -10.84
C VAL A 493 17.37 7.42 -11.70
N ASP A 494 16.07 7.44 -11.42
CA ASP A 494 15.10 8.33 -12.08
C ASP A 494 14.51 9.37 -11.11
N THR A 495 14.79 9.24 -9.81
CA THR A 495 14.26 10.11 -8.76
C THR A 495 15.36 10.37 -7.75
N ILE A 496 15.62 11.63 -7.44
CA ILE A 496 16.60 12.05 -6.44
C ILE A 496 15.82 12.66 -5.28
N VAL A 497 15.96 12.09 -4.09
CA VAL A 497 15.24 12.51 -2.89
C VAL A 497 16.21 13.17 -1.93
N ALA A 498 15.88 14.36 -1.41
CA ALA A 498 16.62 14.97 -0.31
C ALA A 498 16.08 14.47 1.03
N ALA A 499 16.59 13.34 1.51
CA ALA A 499 16.18 12.74 2.78
C ALA A 499 16.55 13.65 3.97
N ASN A 500 15.68 13.70 4.97
CA ASN A 500 15.82 14.55 6.16
C ASN A 500 15.99 16.04 5.81
N SER A 501 15.09 16.58 4.97
CA SER A 501 15.14 17.97 4.50
C SER A 501 15.00 19.04 5.61
N ALA A 502 14.83 18.65 6.87
CA ALA A 502 14.88 19.54 8.03
C ALA A 502 16.31 19.73 8.60
N ALA A 503 17.26 18.87 8.22
CA ALA A 503 18.66 18.98 8.65
C ALA A 503 19.48 19.86 7.68
N PRO A 504 20.54 20.56 8.15
CA PRO A 504 21.40 21.38 7.31
C PRO A 504 22.10 20.61 6.18
N ASN A 505 22.33 19.30 6.37
CA ASN A 505 22.93 18.39 5.40
C ASN A 505 21.91 17.31 5.00
N ALA A 506 20.91 17.67 4.20
CA ALA A 506 19.95 16.70 3.68
C ALA A 506 20.70 15.60 2.90
N GLN A 507 20.50 14.35 3.28
CA GLN A 507 21.17 13.23 2.64
C GLN A 507 20.47 12.96 1.31
N LEU A 508 21.19 13.11 0.20
CA LEU A 508 20.64 12.80 -1.10
C LEU A 508 20.61 11.28 -1.31
N VAL A 509 19.44 10.77 -1.70
CA VAL A 509 19.23 9.36 -2.01
C VAL A 509 18.72 9.22 -3.43
N GLY A 510 19.43 8.43 -4.23
CA GLY A 510 19.01 8.03 -5.57
C GLY A 510 18.01 6.88 -5.51
N GLU A 511 16.85 7.08 -6.11
CA GLU A 511 15.73 6.16 -6.17
C GLU A 511 15.34 5.85 -7.61
N ASN A 512 14.55 4.80 -7.76
CA ASN A 512 13.89 4.45 -9.02
C ASN A 512 12.39 4.32 -8.75
N ALA A 513 11.58 5.24 -9.25
CA ALA A 513 10.12 5.22 -9.13
C ALA A 513 9.48 4.35 -10.22
N THR A 514 10.13 4.22 -11.39
CA THR A 514 9.58 3.48 -12.54
C THR A 514 9.29 2.02 -12.21
N TRP A 515 10.18 1.30 -11.51
CA TRP A 515 9.90 -0.11 -11.15
C TRP A 515 8.71 -0.25 -10.21
N LYS A 516 8.47 0.72 -9.31
CA LYS A 516 7.30 0.73 -8.43
C LYS A 516 6.03 0.93 -9.25
N GLY A 517 6.06 1.83 -10.24
CA GLY A 517 4.96 2.05 -11.18
C GLY A 517 4.64 0.81 -12.02
N ILE A 518 5.67 0.11 -12.51
CA ILE A 518 5.51 -1.17 -13.21
C ILE A 518 4.90 -2.22 -12.27
N ARG A 519 5.43 -2.35 -11.05
CA ARG A 519 4.91 -3.33 -10.07
C ARG A 519 3.44 -3.07 -9.75
N ALA A 520 3.06 -1.82 -9.45
CA ALA A 520 1.69 -1.43 -9.15
C ALA A 520 0.73 -1.69 -10.32
N THR A 521 1.20 -1.47 -11.56
CA THR A 521 0.41 -1.77 -12.77
C THR A 521 0.18 -3.27 -12.93
N LEU A 522 1.21 -4.09 -12.74
CA LEU A 522 1.10 -5.55 -12.81
C LEU A 522 0.15 -6.09 -11.73
N THR A 523 0.23 -5.57 -10.50
CA THR A 523 -0.59 -6.03 -9.38
C THR A 523 -2.00 -5.44 -9.33
N ARG A 524 -2.49 -4.84 -10.43
CA ARG A 524 -3.83 -4.23 -10.48
C ARG A 524 -4.94 -5.28 -10.55
N ASP A 525 -4.77 -6.30 -11.41
CA ASP A 525 -5.78 -7.33 -11.69
C ASP A 525 -5.33 -8.75 -11.33
N TYR A 526 -4.16 -8.87 -10.72
CA TYR A 526 -3.54 -10.11 -10.26
C TYR A 526 -2.81 -9.88 -8.95
N VAL A 527 -2.85 -10.86 -8.05
CA VAL A 527 -2.09 -10.78 -6.79
C VAL A 527 -0.60 -11.02 -7.03
N PRO A 528 0.32 -10.55 -6.17
CA PRO A 528 1.75 -10.77 -6.34
C PRO A 528 2.15 -12.24 -6.51
N SER A 529 1.52 -13.16 -5.77
CA SER A 529 1.82 -14.61 -5.88
C SER A 529 1.47 -15.22 -7.24
N ALA A 530 0.60 -14.60 -8.03
CA ALA A 530 0.21 -15.09 -9.36
C ALA A 530 1.41 -15.14 -10.33
N TYR A 531 2.44 -14.33 -10.06
CA TYR A 531 3.66 -14.25 -10.86
C TYR A 531 4.74 -15.24 -10.41
N ARG A 532 4.65 -15.77 -9.19
CA ARG A 532 5.74 -16.49 -8.52
C ARG A 532 6.11 -17.77 -9.26
N GLY A 533 7.40 -17.96 -9.54
CA GLY A 533 7.94 -19.14 -10.21
C GLY A 533 7.54 -19.29 -11.68
N ARG A 534 6.82 -18.32 -12.26
CA ARG A 534 6.38 -18.37 -13.66
C ARG A 534 7.41 -17.75 -14.60
N ALA A 535 7.32 -18.11 -15.88
CA ALA A 535 8.16 -17.54 -16.92
C ALA A 535 7.64 -16.16 -17.38
N ALA A 536 8.56 -15.24 -17.67
CA ALA A 536 8.27 -13.97 -18.32
C ALA A 536 9.17 -13.73 -19.53
N ILE A 537 8.70 -12.98 -20.53
CA ILE A 537 9.50 -12.57 -21.69
C ILE A 537 9.58 -11.04 -21.73
N ILE A 538 10.77 -10.50 -21.94
CA ILE A 538 11.02 -9.06 -22.07
C ILE A 538 11.66 -8.78 -23.43
N LEU A 539 11.07 -7.86 -24.19
CA LEU A 539 11.61 -7.38 -25.45
C LEU A 539 12.15 -5.96 -25.26
N ALA A 540 13.43 -5.74 -25.54
CA ALA A 540 14.06 -4.42 -25.43
C ALA A 540 15.25 -4.29 -26.40
N GLY A 541 15.66 -3.06 -26.70
CA GLY A 541 16.87 -2.80 -27.49
C GLY A 541 18.15 -2.89 -26.65
N SER A 542 18.05 -2.67 -25.34
CA SER A 542 19.17 -2.70 -24.40
C SER A 542 18.75 -3.17 -23.00
N GLU A 543 19.73 -3.58 -22.19
CA GLU A 543 19.50 -3.95 -20.78
C GLU A 543 18.96 -2.77 -19.95
N SER A 544 19.43 -1.55 -20.21
CA SER A 544 19.00 -0.33 -19.51
C SER A 544 17.52 -0.01 -19.70
N GLU A 545 16.95 -0.32 -20.88
CA GLU A 545 15.51 -0.12 -21.14
C GLU A 545 14.65 -1.16 -20.39
N ALA A 546 15.21 -2.34 -20.12
CA ALA A 546 14.51 -3.44 -19.48
C ALA A 546 14.72 -3.52 -17.96
N SER A 547 15.75 -2.87 -17.40
CA SER A 547 16.22 -3.13 -16.03
C SER A 547 15.15 -2.86 -14.95
N ALA A 548 14.38 -1.78 -15.08
CA ALA A 548 13.27 -1.48 -14.16
C ALA A 548 12.16 -2.56 -14.22
N ALA A 549 11.85 -3.06 -15.42
CA ALA A 549 10.87 -4.14 -15.61
C ALA A 549 11.38 -5.48 -15.05
N ILE A 550 12.67 -5.80 -15.28
CA ILE A 550 13.32 -7.00 -14.72
C ILE A 550 13.24 -6.97 -13.19
N PHE A 551 13.59 -5.83 -12.58
CA PHE A 551 13.53 -5.68 -11.13
C PHE A 551 12.11 -5.80 -10.59
N ALA A 552 11.13 -5.16 -11.23
CA ALA A 552 9.73 -5.27 -10.86
C ALA A 552 9.22 -6.72 -10.91
N LEU A 553 9.52 -7.47 -11.99
CA LEU A 553 9.14 -8.88 -12.12
C LEU A 553 9.80 -9.77 -11.07
N ARG A 554 11.09 -9.55 -10.76
CA ARG A 554 11.78 -10.26 -9.66
C ARG A 554 11.16 -9.96 -8.30
N SER A 555 10.73 -8.72 -8.06
CA SER A 555 10.05 -8.36 -6.81
C SER A 555 8.70 -9.09 -6.63
N LEU A 556 8.10 -9.56 -7.74
CA LEU A 556 6.90 -10.40 -7.74
C LEU A 556 7.23 -11.91 -7.71
N GLY A 557 8.52 -12.27 -7.58
CA GLY A 557 8.97 -13.66 -7.50
C GLY A 557 8.91 -14.44 -8.82
N VAL A 558 8.86 -13.76 -9.97
CA VAL A 558 8.97 -14.40 -11.29
C VAL A 558 10.22 -15.27 -11.35
N GLY A 559 10.10 -16.47 -11.93
CA GLY A 559 11.17 -17.45 -12.04
C GLY A 559 12.12 -17.12 -13.19
N ALA A 560 11.98 -17.84 -14.30
CA ALA A 560 12.78 -17.62 -15.49
C ALA A 560 12.32 -16.35 -16.24
N ILE A 561 13.25 -15.46 -16.56
CA ILE A 561 12.99 -14.27 -17.39
C ILE A 561 13.81 -14.38 -18.67
N TYR A 562 13.10 -14.39 -19.79
CA TYR A 562 13.68 -14.53 -21.12
C TYR A 562 13.80 -13.16 -21.78
N THR A 563 14.96 -12.88 -22.39
CA THR A 563 15.22 -11.58 -23.01
C THR A 563 15.28 -11.68 -24.54
N VAL A 564 14.67 -10.73 -25.24
CA VAL A 564 14.69 -10.63 -26.70
C VAL A 564 15.29 -9.27 -27.08
N GLY A 565 16.34 -9.30 -27.91
CA GLY A 565 17.00 -8.09 -28.43
C GLY A 565 18.26 -7.66 -27.67
N PHE A 566 18.51 -8.19 -26.47
CA PHE A 566 19.72 -7.92 -25.70
C PHE A 566 20.16 -9.14 -24.86
N ARG A 567 21.44 -9.15 -24.46
CA ARG A 567 21.99 -10.05 -23.44
C ARG A 567 22.32 -9.23 -22.20
N ALA A 568 21.89 -9.71 -21.04
CA ALA A 568 22.19 -9.05 -19.78
C ALA A 568 23.62 -9.32 -19.33
N SER A 569 24.23 -8.32 -18.73
CA SER A 569 25.62 -8.34 -18.25
C SER A 569 25.78 -7.69 -16.87
N GLY A 570 24.75 -7.02 -16.36
CA GLY A 570 24.76 -6.31 -15.09
C GLY A 570 24.35 -7.16 -13.87
N PRO A 571 24.10 -6.51 -12.72
CA PRO A 571 23.68 -7.19 -11.47
C PRO A 571 22.38 -7.98 -11.59
N LEU A 572 21.56 -7.67 -12.60
CA LEU A 572 20.32 -8.38 -12.90
C LEU A 572 20.50 -9.50 -13.92
N ALA A 573 21.72 -9.82 -14.36
CA ALA A 573 21.96 -10.84 -15.38
C ALA A 573 21.66 -12.28 -14.90
N ASP A 574 21.90 -12.56 -13.61
CA ASP A 574 21.75 -13.90 -13.04
C ASP A 574 20.33 -14.45 -13.24
N GLY A 575 20.18 -15.55 -13.97
CA GLY A 575 18.87 -16.16 -14.25
C GLY A 575 18.10 -15.54 -15.43
N LEU A 576 18.71 -14.63 -16.20
CA LEU A 576 18.17 -14.16 -17.48
C LEU A 576 18.63 -15.06 -18.63
N GLU A 577 17.68 -15.49 -19.47
CA GLU A 577 17.93 -16.39 -20.59
C GLU A 577 17.68 -15.68 -21.94
N PRO A 578 18.73 -15.38 -22.73
CA PRO A 578 18.55 -14.69 -24.00
C PRO A 578 17.95 -15.61 -25.06
N PHE A 579 16.87 -15.17 -25.69
CA PHE A 579 16.32 -15.78 -26.90
C PHE A 579 17.22 -15.48 -28.09
N THR A 580 18.01 -16.47 -28.48
CA THR A 580 18.95 -16.37 -29.61
C THR A 580 18.40 -17.01 -30.88
N SER A 581 17.33 -17.79 -30.80
CA SER A 581 16.72 -18.47 -31.94
C SER A 581 15.23 -18.76 -31.73
N ILE A 582 14.54 -19.20 -32.79
CA ILE A 582 13.15 -19.66 -32.71
C ILE A 582 12.99 -20.93 -31.85
N GLN A 583 14.06 -21.70 -31.64
CA GLN A 583 14.06 -22.83 -30.73
C GLN A 583 13.94 -22.37 -29.28
N SER A 584 14.46 -21.19 -28.95
CA SER A 584 14.31 -20.59 -27.60
C SER A 584 12.86 -20.28 -27.27
N VAL A 585 12.03 -19.93 -28.26
CA VAL A 585 10.59 -19.74 -28.08
C VAL A 585 9.90 -21.04 -27.68
N LYS A 586 10.37 -22.20 -28.18
CA LYS A 586 9.82 -23.52 -27.80
C LYS A 586 10.16 -23.94 -26.38
N LEU A 587 11.17 -23.33 -25.74
CA LEU A 587 11.55 -23.63 -24.35
C LEU A 587 10.55 -23.06 -23.35
N VAL A 588 9.76 -22.06 -23.76
CA VAL A 588 8.74 -21.44 -22.91
C VAL A 588 7.40 -21.97 -23.36
N GLU A 589 6.87 -22.99 -22.69
CA GLU A 589 5.58 -23.56 -23.05
C GLU A 589 4.46 -22.52 -22.93
N GLN A 590 4.40 -21.79 -21.81
CA GLN A 590 3.48 -20.66 -21.61
C GLN A 590 4.07 -19.58 -20.69
N PRO A 591 4.42 -18.38 -21.21
CA PRO A 591 4.79 -17.26 -20.38
C PRO A 591 3.56 -16.66 -19.70
N PHE A 592 3.71 -16.27 -18.44
CA PHE A 592 2.67 -15.54 -17.72
C PHE A 592 2.69 -14.04 -18.06
N VAL A 593 3.88 -13.48 -18.29
CA VAL A 593 4.05 -12.05 -18.58
C VAL A 593 4.86 -11.86 -19.85
N ILE A 594 4.44 -10.93 -20.70
CA ILE A 594 5.26 -10.36 -21.78
C ILE A 594 5.38 -8.85 -21.54
N VAL A 595 6.60 -8.34 -21.49
CA VAL A 595 6.89 -6.90 -21.39
C VAL A 595 7.56 -6.43 -22.68
N SER A 596 7.02 -5.40 -23.32
CA SER A 596 7.67 -4.71 -24.45
C SER A 596 8.23 -3.38 -24.00
N ALA A 597 9.55 -3.26 -23.90
CA ALA A 597 10.28 -2.00 -23.72
C ALA A 597 10.92 -1.54 -25.04
N LEU A 598 10.34 -1.93 -26.18
CA LEU A 598 10.82 -1.56 -27.51
C LEU A 598 10.52 -0.08 -27.81
N PRO A 599 11.36 0.59 -28.61
CA PRO A 599 11.06 1.93 -29.10
C PRO A 599 9.89 1.93 -30.09
N PRO A 600 9.22 3.07 -30.33
CA PRO A 600 7.99 3.15 -31.13
C PRO A 600 8.09 2.51 -32.51
N GLU A 601 9.22 2.68 -33.19
CA GLU A 601 9.46 2.19 -34.55
C GLU A 601 9.51 0.66 -34.61
N LYS A 602 9.75 0.01 -33.47
CA LYS A 602 9.87 -1.45 -33.32
C LYS A 602 8.71 -2.07 -32.53
N SER A 603 7.74 -1.27 -32.08
CA SER A 603 6.63 -1.73 -31.22
C SER A 603 5.81 -2.87 -31.83
N LEU A 604 5.70 -2.95 -33.16
CA LEU A 604 4.99 -4.02 -33.87
C LEU A 604 5.64 -5.40 -33.76
N LEU A 605 6.94 -5.47 -33.45
CA LEU A 605 7.70 -6.73 -33.40
C LEU A 605 7.21 -7.69 -32.31
N VAL A 606 6.46 -7.21 -31.32
CA VAL A 606 5.90 -8.04 -30.24
C VAL A 606 4.63 -8.80 -30.68
N GLN A 607 3.92 -8.34 -31.71
CA GLN A 607 2.63 -8.91 -32.10
C GLN A 607 2.68 -10.40 -32.49
N PRO A 608 3.68 -10.89 -33.26
CA PRO A 608 3.78 -12.32 -33.57
C PRO A 608 3.88 -13.19 -32.30
N LEU A 609 4.61 -12.72 -31.30
CA LEU A 609 4.79 -13.41 -30.02
C LEU A 609 3.47 -13.47 -29.23
N LEU A 610 2.75 -12.35 -29.17
CA LEU A 610 1.44 -12.27 -28.53
C LEU A 610 0.41 -13.23 -29.16
N ARG A 611 0.42 -13.33 -30.50
CA ARG A 611 -0.44 -14.25 -31.25
C ARG A 611 -0.03 -15.71 -31.06
N HIS A 612 1.27 -16.00 -30.99
CA HIS A 612 1.78 -17.34 -30.76
C HIS A 612 1.32 -17.91 -29.42
N TYR A 613 1.43 -17.11 -28.36
CA TYR A 613 1.01 -17.48 -27.01
C TYR A 613 -0.44 -17.11 -26.69
N ARG A 614 -1.30 -16.97 -27.72
CA ARG A 614 -2.73 -16.71 -27.52
C ARG A 614 -3.37 -17.79 -26.65
N THR A 615 -4.44 -17.44 -25.97
CA THR A 615 -5.24 -18.43 -25.23
C THR A 615 -6.01 -19.29 -26.24
N SER A 616 -5.53 -20.52 -26.50
CA SER A 616 -6.29 -21.51 -27.27
C SER A 616 -7.38 -22.10 -26.37
N GLY A 617 -8.65 -21.89 -26.72
CA GLY A 617 -9.74 -22.59 -26.06
C GLY A 617 -9.54 -24.10 -26.16
N GLN A 618 -9.65 -24.79 -25.03
CA GLN A 618 -9.51 -26.23 -24.81
C GLN A 618 -8.09 -26.76 -24.56
N THR A 619 -7.66 -26.72 -23.29
CA THR A 619 -6.76 -27.73 -22.73
C THR A 619 -7.25 -28.11 -21.34
N SER A 620 -7.38 -29.42 -21.10
CA SER A 620 -7.62 -30.04 -19.79
C SER A 620 -6.28 -30.57 -19.24
N PRO A 621 -5.95 -30.38 -17.95
CA PRO A 621 -6.73 -29.69 -16.92
C PRO A 621 -6.82 -28.18 -17.20
N PRO A 622 -7.84 -27.47 -16.68
CA PRO A 622 -8.04 -26.04 -16.92
C PRO A 622 -6.86 -25.22 -16.38
N SER A 623 -5.83 -25.05 -17.21
CA SER A 623 -4.63 -24.29 -16.88
C SER A 623 -4.97 -22.81 -16.75
N THR A 624 -4.25 -22.12 -15.89
CA THR A 624 -4.47 -20.70 -15.57
C THR A 624 -4.55 -19.84 -16.83
N ARG A 625 -5.73 -19.29 -17.12
CA ARG A 625 -5.99 -18.44 -18.29
C ARG A 625 -5.31 -17.07 -18.19
N GLY A 626 -4.96 -16.65 -16.98
CA GLY A 626 -4.34 -15.35 -16.75
C GLY A 626 -3.00 -15.22 -17.46
N LYS A 627 -2.87 -14.19 -18.31
CA LYS A 627 -1.64 -13.78 -18.98
C LYS A 627 -1.61 -12.26 -19.05
N VAL A 628 -0.44 -11.66 -18.83
CA VAL A 628 -0.27 -10.22 -18.71
C VAL A 628 0.66 -9.69 -19.79
N TYR A 629 0.20 -8.70 -20.56
CA TYR A 629 1.03 -7.94 -21.49
C TYR A 629 1.22 -6.53 -20.97
N LEU A 630 2.47 -6.10 -20.85
CA LEU A 630 2.84 -4.75 -20.44
C LEU A 630 3.60 -4.06 -21.57
N ASP A 631 3.04 -2.97 -22.06
CA ASP A 631 3.64 -2.17 -23.11
C ASP A 631 4.28 -0.90 -22.53
N LEU A 632 5.61 -0.84 -22.51
CA LEU A 632 6.42 0.27 -22.01
C LEU A 632 6.88 1.23 -23.12
N THR A 633 6.45 1.03 -24.36
CA THR A 633 6.82 1.89 -25.50
C THR A 633 6.30 3.31 -25.29
N ARG A 634 7.20 4.31 -25.35
CA ARG A 634 6.90 5.75 -25.18
C ARG A 634 6.89 6.47 -26.53
N GLY A 635 5.86 7.28 -26.78
CA GLY A 635 5.77 8.16 -27.96
C GLY A 635 4.79 7.67 -29.03
N GLU A 636 4.66 8.44 -30.12
CA GLU A 636 3.80 8.10 -31.25
C GLU A 636 4.30 6.84 -31.94
N ARG A 637 3.40 5.87 -32.15
CA ARG A 637 3.73 4.56 -32.68
C ARG A 637 2.77 4.15 -33.79
N THR A 638 3.25 3.24 -34.64
CA THR A 638 2.44 2.60 -35.67
C THR A 638 1.79 1.33 -35.12
N GLY A 639 0.45 1.29 -35.17
CA GLY A 639 -0.35 0.14 -34.74
C GLY A 639 -0.62 0.05 -33.24
N ASP A 640 -1.29 -1.04 -32.85
CA ASP A 640 -1.85 -1.22 -31.51
C ASP A 640 -1.51 -2.60 -30.91
N PRO A 641 -0.30 -2.77 -30.35
CA PRO A 641 0.10 -4.00 -29.67
C PRO A 641 -0.82 -4.35 -28.49
N VAL A 642 -1.29 -3.35 -27.74
CA VAL A 642 -2.19 -3.51 -26.59
C VAL A 642 -3.51 -4.15 -27.03
N GLY A 643 -4.18 -3.61 -28.06
CA GLY A 643 -5.40 -4.22 -28.57
C GLY A 643 -5.18 -5.57 -29.24
N VAL A 644 -4.02 -5.83 -29.85
CA VAL A 644 -3.65 -7.17 -30.33
C VAL A 644 -3.53 -8.16 -29.18
N ALA A 645 -2.90 -7.76 -28.07
CA ALA A 645 -2.79 -8.59 -26.87
C ALA A 645 -4.18 -8.91 -26.28
N VAL A 646 -5.05 -7.90 -26.14
CA VAL A 646 -6.44 -8.11 -25.67
C VAL A 646 -7.19 -9.11 -26.55
N ARG A 647 -7.13 -8.95 -27.88
CA ARG A 647 -7.75 -9.91 -28.83
C ARG A 647 -7.15 -11.32 -28.77
N ALA A 648 -5.90 -11.44 -28.32
CA ALA A 648 -5.23 -12.72 -28.12
C ALA A 648 -5.49 -13.34 -26.71
N GLY A 649 -6.31 -12.68 -25.87
CA GLY A 649 -6.69 -13.17 -24.55
C GLY A 649 -5.77 -12.73 -23.41
N TRP A 650 -4.97 -11.68 -23.60
CA TRP A 650 -4.10 -11.12 -22.58
C TRP A 650 -4.81 -10.00 -21.80
N THR A 651 -4.56 -9.92 -20.50
CA THR A 651 -4.74 -8.67 -19.76
C THR A 651 -3.63 -7.72 -20.15
N ALA A 652 -3.96 -6.60 -20.78
CA ALA A 652 -2.96 -5.71 -21.38
C ALA A 652 -2.96 -4.32 -20.73
N TYR A 653 -1.77 -3.82 -20.42
CA TYR A 653 -1.56 -2.48 -19.86
C TYR A 653 -0.65 -1.66 -20.77
N GLY A 654 -0.93 -0.37 -20.87
CA GLY A 654 -0.11 0.58 -21.63
C GLY A 654 0.83 1.38 -20.74
N ILE A 655 1.77 2.10 -21.38
CA ILE A 655 2.74 2.95 -20.69
C ILE A 655 2.07 4.07 -19.88
N GLU A 656 0.85 4.48 -20.25
CA GLU A 656 0.10 5.51 -19.51
C GLU A 656 -0.28 5.06 -18.09
N ASP A 657 -0.68 3.79 -17.91
CA ASP A 657 -0.97 3.25 -16.58
C ASP A 657 0.31 3.24 -15.71
N VAL A 658 1.44 2.85 -16.32
CA VAL A 658 2.74 2.85 -15.66
C VAL A 658 3.19 4.26 -15.31
N ASN A 659 3.00 5.23 -16.21
CA ASN A 659 3.35 6.62 -15.98
C ASN A 659 2.51 7.23 -14.84
N ALA A 660 1.20 6.97 -14.82
CA ALA A 660 0.33 7.45 -13.75
C ALA A 660 0.77 6.91 -12.38
N TRP A 661 1.03 5.60 -12.26
CA TRP A 661 1.58 5.04 -11.02
C TRP A 661 2.99 5.57 -10.70
N THR A 662 3.85 5.75 -11.71
CA THR A 662 5.18 6.32 -11.50
C THR A 662 5.09 7.75 -10.95
N THR A 663 4.13 8.55 -11.42
CA THR A 663 3.85 9.88 -10.89
C THR A 663 3.34 9.83 -9.45
N VAL A 664 2.44 8.90 -9.10
CA VAL A 664 2.00 8.67 -7.71
C VAL A 664 3.21 8.39 -6.80
N GLU A 665 4.08 7.46 -7.21
CA GLU A 665 5.26 7.08 -6.44
C GLU A 665 6.31 8.20 -6.39
N THR A 666 6.44 9.00 -7.44
CA THR A 666 7.34 10.16 -7.48
C THR A 666 6.88 11.23 -6.49
N LEU A 667 5.57 11.54 -6.44
CA LEU A 667 5.01 12.47 -5.45
C LEU A 667 5.23 11.95 -4.03
N ARG A 668 5.02 10.65 -3.80
CA ARG A 668 5.27 10.03 -2.50
C ARG A 668 6.74 10.12 -2.09
N LEU A 669 7.66 9.89 -3.02
CA LEU A 669 9.10 9.97 -2.78
C LEU A 669 9.59 11.41 -2.53
N LEU A 670 9.12 12.38 -3.31
CA LEU A 670 9.61 13.77 -3.26
C LEU A 670 9.00 14.57 -2.11
N VAL A 671 7.70 14.44 -1.86
CA VAL A 671 6.97 15.30 -0.90
C VAL A 671 6.20 14.51 0.16
N GLY A 672 6.25 13.18 0.15
CA GLY A 672 5.57 12.35 1.14
C GLY A 672 4.04 12.38 1.05
N GLN A 673 3.47 13.01 0.01
CA GLN A 673 2.03 13.11 -0.19
C GLN A 673 1.53 11.96 -1.05
N ASN A 674 0.30 11.54 -0.77
CA ASN A 674 -0.38 10.50 -1.53
C ASN A 674 -1.48 11.15 -2.39
N VAL A 675 -1.64 10.63 -3.60
CA VAL A 675 -2.66 11.07 -4.56
C VAL A 675 -3.30 9.84 -5.19
N PRO A 676 -4.63 9.80 -5.39
CA PRO A 676 -5.28 8.66 -6.02
C PRO A 676 -4.79 8.44 -7.45
N PHE A 677 -4.54 7.17 -7.79
CA PHE A 677 -4.12 6.79 -9.14
C PHE A 677 -5.11 7.27 -10.22
N ASP A 678 -6.41 7.09 -9.97
CA ASP A 678 -7.46 7.46 -10.93
C ASP A 678 -7.46 8.99 -11.18
N PHE A 679 -7.15 9.80 -10.16
CA PHE A 679 -6.96 11.24 -10.30
C PHE A 679 -5.76 11.61 -11.18
N VAL A 680 -4.59 10.98 -10.95
CA VAL A 680 -3.39 11.19 -11.77
C VAL A 680 -3.63 10.79 -13.23
N ARG A 681 -4.32 9.67 -13.42
CA ARG A 681 -4.64 9.14 -14.75
C ARG A 681 -5.61 10.04 -15.50
N MET A 682 -6.62 10.59 -14.81
CA MET A 682 -7.55 11.58 -15.37
C MET A 682 -6.83 12.86 -15.79
N ALA A 683 -5.96 13.39 -14.93
CA ALA A 683 -5.18 14.59 -15.23
C ALA A 683 -4.21 14.41 -16.41
N SER A 684 -3.84 13.16 -16.71
CA SER A 684 -3.04 12.79 -17.89
C SER A 684 -3.85 12.70 -19.19
N GLY A 685 -5.15 13.03 -19.17
CA GLY A 685 -6.00 13.17 -20.37
C GLY A 685 -6.87 11.96 -20.72
N ARG A 686 -7.07 11.00 -19.81
CA ARG A 686 -7.99 9.86 -20.02
C ARG A 686 -9.10 9.82 -18.96
N VAL A 687 -10.35 10.00 -19.41
CA VAL A 687 -11.56 9.75 -18.60
C VAL A 687 -12.01 8.31 -18.87
N PHE A 688 -12.51 7.62 -17.83
CA PHE A 688 -13.07 6.26 -17.95
C PHE A 688 -14.33 6.23 -18.82
#